data_AF-A0A9D8NZC9-F1
#
_entry.id   AF-A0A9D8NZC9-F1
#
_cell.length_a   1.000
_cell.length_b   1.000
_cell.length_c   1.000
_cell.angle_alpha   90.00
_cell.angle_beta   90.00
_cell.angle_gamma   90.00
#
_symmetry.space_group_name_H-M   'P 1'
#
loop_
_entity.id
_entity.type
_entity.pdbx_description
1 polymer ?
#
loop_
_entity_poly.entity_id
_entity_poly.type
_entity_poly.pdbx_seq_one_letter_code
_entity_poly.pdbx_strand_id
1 'polypeptide(L)'
;MSMAELQARFRESEERIVELRRELTLRSAREDALRAECEALRIQVETLRAERDSQFGELRAVPGDVTAERISTLAKELAAARHDYAALLDASQVLTRRCEGLETRVAELEAANKRLVNMVWGRRSERRKDSPGQLPLEFSGEPLEPLSPEQQAVISAQTLADEAFDRELLERLAARRKARREKRARNELFPPHLERRVRTIDLPDEAKAGLKLLGIKITERLCFEKPTVFVEQIHRYEYVKAGEPEEGVKSEPAPLAIVEGCKYDFSVIAAMLAMKLAFHIPTYRQQDWFAQCGWFPSRSTVNDLFNYSVDTILPLYDQMWHLLLNQSILLGDDTRLQVLLRNALNAEELRQLKQRSSLTPVGEAGPPADTGPPGSATSYAWLYTGLDGMAEYNVFHWSLTHQNSVIDDHLATFRGTFVGDACGANARLAQRSGGRIEHASCNVHARREFVAAESNEPVLAAQAESFYSQLYDVEERSKTLTAEERHALRQRDAVPIWSRFGQWLDSAPVQRALPKSAFGQAVGYLRNQWSALQVYLRDGRLPIDNDQSEQAIRPLTVGRSNWMFLGHPRAAAGRLKLYSIVSSAHRHHLVIHDYLEDVLRRLADAQQNHPADLELGSAYLLDLLPDRWAQAHPQSVRQERLEEKQTVSDAKRARRAQRRMQARAAKAAVAQ
;
A
#
# COMPACT_ATOMS: atom_id res chain seq x y z
N MET A 1 26.22 39.62 -5.79
CA MET A 1 25.50 38.38 -6.14
C MET A 1 24.03 38.69 -6.30
N SER A 2 23.43 38.27 -7.40
CA SER A 2 21.98 38.42 -7.62
C SER A 2 21.19 37.53 -6.64
N MET A 3 19.92 37.87 -6.37
CA MET A 3 19.04 37.04 -5.54
C MET A 3 18.90 35.62 -6.11
N ALA A 4 18.91 35.51 -7.45
CA ALA A 4 18.87 34.25 -8.16
C ALA A 4 20.13 33.39 -7.92
N GLU A 5 21.32 34.01 -7.90
CA GLU A 5 22.59 33.32 -7.57
C GLU A 5 22.63 32.83 -6.11
N LEU A 6 22.13 33.64 -5.17
CA LEU A 6 22.06 33.24 -3.75
C LEU A 6 21.10 32.05 -3.56
N GLN A 7 19.95 32.08 -4.23
CA GLN A 7 18.98 30.97 -4.22
C GLN A 7 19.49 29.70 -4.93
N ALA A 8 20.33 29.85 -5.96
CA ALA A 8 20.98 28.73 -6.63
C ALA A 8 22.03 28.07 -5.73
N ARG A 9 22.91 28.87 -5.11
CA ARG A 9 23.94 28.37 -4.17
C ARG A 9 23.33 27.75 -2.91
N PHE A 10 22.21 28.30 -2.43
CA PHE A 10 21.47 27.70 -1.31
C PHE A 10 20.95 26.30 -1.68
N ARG A 11 20.33 26.14 -2.86
CA ARG A 11 19.84 24.84 -3.34
C ARG A 11 20.95 23.82 -3.54
N GLU A 12 22.05 24.22 -4.17
CA GLU A 12 23.23 23.37 -4.37
C GLU A 12 23.83 22.90 -3.03
N SER A 13 23.89 23.81 -2.04
CA SER A 13 24.35 23.50 -0.69
C SER A 13 23.40 22.55 0.06
N GLU A 14 22.08 22.70 -0.06
CA GLU A 14 21.11 21.75 0.51
C GLU A 14 21.23 20.35 -0.09
N GLU A 15 21.37 20.25 -1.41
CA GLU A 15 21.58 18.96 -2.08
C GLU A 15 22.87 18.30 -1.58
N ARG A 16 23.94 19.08 -1.40
CA ARG A 16 25.22 18.57 -0.89
C ARG A 16 25.15 18.13 0.57
N ILE A 17 24.38 18.81 1.42
CA ILE A 17 24.14 18.39 2.81
C ILE A 17 23.39 17.05 2.85
N VAL A 18 22.37 16.86 2.01
CA VAL A 18 21.61 15.61 1.95
C VAL A 18 22.50 14.45 1.53
N GLU A 19 23.36 14.66 0.53
CA GLU A 19 24.33 13.67 0.07
C GLU A 19 25.34 13.29 1.17
N LEU A 20 25.93 14.29 1.84
CA LEU A 20 26.90 14.07 2.92
C LEU A 20 26.28 13.39 4.13
N ARG A 21 25.02 13.70 4.48
CA ARG A 21 24.29 13.01 5.56
C ARG A 21 24.03 11.54 5.22
N ARG A 22 23.69 11.23 3.97
CA ARG A 22 23.53 9.84 3.51
C ARG A 22 24.86 9.08 3.57
N GLU A 23 25.95 9.71 3.16
CA GLU A 23 27.29 9.14 3.24
C GLU A 23 27.72 8.90 4.70
N LEU A 24 27.46 9.86 5.59
CA LEU A 24 27.71 9.74 7.02
C LEU A 24 26.93 8.57 7.64
N THR A 25 25.65 8.44 7.32
CA THR A 25 24.81 7.34 7.84
C THR A 25 25.35 5.97 7.44
N LEU A 26 25.76 5.82 6.17
CA LEU A 26 26.35 4.57 5.68
C LEU A 26 27.71 4.27 6.32
N ARG A 27 28.54 5.30 6.56
CA ARG A 27 29.86 5.13 7.16
C ARG A 27 29.81 4.88 8.66
N SER A 28 28.91 5.53 9.38
CA SER A 28 28.63 5.29 10.80
C SER A 28 28.13 3.86 11.02
N ALA A 29 27.20 3.36 10.19
CA ALA A 29 26.77 1.96 10.27
C ALA A 29 27.91 0.95 10.03
N ARG A 30 28.85 1.30 9.13
CA ARG A 30 30.04 0.48 8.87
C ARG A 30 31.06 0.54 10.01
N GLU A 31 31.19 1.69 10.67
CA GLU A 31 32.01 1.88 11.86
C GLU A 31 31.48 1.05 13.04
N ASP A 32 30.17 1.05 13.27
CA ASP A 32 29.53 0.25 14.32
C ASP A 32 29.73 -1.26 14.07
N ALA A 33 29.63 -1.71 12.81
CA ALA A 33 29.91 -3.10 12.44
C ALA A 33 31.37 -3.49 12.71
N LEU A 34 32.33 -2.62 12.34
CA LEU A 34 33.76 -2.87 12.59
C LEU A 34 34.12 -2.83 14.09
N ARG A 35 33.46 -1.97 14.87
CA ARG A 35 33.62 -1.94 16.34
C ARG A 35 33.12 -3.24 16.97
N ALA A 36 31.99 -3.77 16.51
CA ALA A 36 31.48 -5.06 16.97
C ALA A 36 32.44 -6.22 16.61
N GLU A 37 33.02 -6.19 15.41
CA GLU A 37 34.02 -7.17 14.97
C GLU A 37 35.34 -7.07 15.76
N CYS A 38 35.81 -5.85 16.05
CA CYS A 38 36.96 -5.62 16.93
C CYS A 38 36.73 -6.19 18.33
N GLU A 39 35.54 -5.97 18.90
CA GLU A 39 35.20 -6.46 20.24
C GLU A 39 35.13 -7.99 20.29
N ALA A 40 34.57 -8.63 19.26
CA ALA A 40 34.57 -10.09 19.14
C ALA A 40 36.00 -10.66 19.07
N LEU A 41 36.90 -10.04 18.29
CA LEU A 41 38.30 -10.46 18.20
C LEU A 41 39.08 -10.19 19.48
N ARG A 42 38.77 -9.12 20.22
CA ARG A 42 39.35 -8.85 21.53
C ARG A 42 39.05 -9.99 22.50
N ILE A 43 37.78 -10.40 22.58
CA ILE A 43 37.32 -11.52 23.40
C ILE A 43 38.01 -12.83 22.96
N GLN A 44 38.15 -13.07 21.65
CA GLN A 44 38.86 -14.24 21.13
C GLN A 44 40.36 -14.25 21.53
N VAL A 45 41.04 -13.11 21.43
CA VAL A 45 42.45 -12.97 21.85
C VAL A 45 42.60 -13.19 23.35
N GLU A 46 41.67 -12.71 24.17
CA GLU A 46 41.66 -12.95 25.62
C GLU A 46 41.43 -14.43 25.96
N THR A 47 40.51 -15.09 25.25
CA THR A 47 40.20 -16.51 25.42
C THR A 47 41.41 -17.39 25.04
N LEU A 48 42.01 -17.16 23.86
CA LEU A 48 43.20 -17.89 23.41
C LEU A 48 44.42 -17.67 24.32
N ARG A 49 44.55 -16.47 24.93
CA ARG A 49 45.58 -16.21 25.94
C ARG A 49 45.35 -17.06 27.19
N ALA A 50 44.12 -17.10 27.70
CA ALA A 50 43.77 -17.88 28.87
C ALA A 50 43.98 -19.39 28.65
N GLU A 51 43.59 -19.91 27.48
CA GLU A 51 43.80 -21.31 27.09
C GLU A 51 45.28 -21.67 27.00
N ARG A 52 46.08 -20.81 26.35
CA ARG A 52 47.54 -20.97 26.26
C ARG A 52 48.17 -21.00 27.66
N ASP A 53 47.77 -20.08 28.54
CA ASP A 53 48.36 -19.97 29.88
C ASP A 53 47.97 -21.17 30.77
N SER A 54 46.76 -21.70 30.61
CA SER A 54 46.32 -22.95 31.25
C SER A 54 47.16 -24.14 30.78
N GLN A 55 47.35 -24.30 29.47
CA GLN A 55 48.18 -25.39 28.92
C GLN A 55 49.66 -25.26 29.28
N PHE A 56 50.18 -24.04 29.39
CA PHE A 56 51.53 -23.79 29.90
C PHE A 56 51.69 -24.22 31.37
N GLY A 57 50.63 -24.09 32.18
CA GLY A 57 50.56 -24.59 33.55
C GLY A 57 50.59 -26.12 33.61
N GLU A 58 49.85 -26.80 32.72
CA GLU A 58 49.83 -28.26 32.61
C GLU A 58 51.17 -28.84 32.10
N LEU A 59 51.84 -28.17 31.16
CA LEU A 59 53.16 -28.58 30.65
C LEU A 59 54.24 -28.56 31.75
N ARG A 60 54.14 -27.66 32.74
CA ARG A 60 55.01 -27.65 33.92
C ARG A 60 54.77 -28.85 34.84
N ALA A 61 53.56 -29.42 34.83
CA ALA A 61 53.17 -30.54 35.67
C ALA A 61 53.52 -31.91 35.05
N VAL A 62 53.46 -32.06 33.72
CA VAL A 62 53.80 -33.30 32.99
C VAL A 62 54.45 -32.96 31.64
N PRO A 63 55.76 -33.23 31.42
CA PRO A 63 56.42 -32.96 30.14
C PRO A 63 56.08 -34.04 29.10
N GLY A 64 55.33 -33.68 28.05
CA GLY A 64 55.08 -34.54 26.88
C GLY A 64 55.19 -33.79 25.56
N ASP A 65 55.64 -34.45 24.49
CA ASP A 65 55.85 -33.85 23.16
C ASP A 65 54.56 -33.28 22.54
N VAL A 66 53.42 -33.95 22.74
CA VAL A 66 52.12 -33.56 22.18
C VAL A 66 51.63 -32.22 22.74
N THR A 67 51.89 -31.95 24.02
CA THR A 67 51.52 -30.69 24.68
C THR A 67 52.39 -29.51 24.21
N ALA A 68 53.65 -29.75 23.84
CA ALA A 68 54.53 -28.71 23.30
C ALA A 68 54.12 -28.25 21.89
N GLU A 69 53.69 -29.19 21.04
CA GLU A 69 53.19 -28.89 19.69
C GLU A 69 51.87 -28.10 19.73
N ARG A 70 50.99 -28.41 20.69
CA ARG A 70 49.71 -27.71 20.89
C ARG A 70 49.88 -26.28 21.40
N ILE A 71 50.88 -26.04 22.26
CA ILE A 71 51.25 -24.68 22.69
C ILE A 71 51.83 -23.87 21.53
N SER A 72 52.64 -24.50 20.65
CA SER A 72 53.20 -23.84 19.47
C SER A 72 52.12 -23.41 18.47
N THR A 73 51.11 -24.25 18.26
CA THR A 73 49.96 -23.93 17.38
C THR A 73 49.10 -22.82 17.96
N LEU A 74 48.74 -22.88 19.26
CA LEU A 74 48.03 -21.79 19.94
C LEU A 74 48.81 -20.46 19.92
N ALA A 75 50.14 -20.50 20.03
CA ALA A 75 50.96 -19.29 19.93
C ALA A 75 50.91 -18.64 18.54
N LYS A 76 50.85 -19.45 17.47
CA LYS A 76 50.67 -18.96 16.09
C LYS A 76 49.29 -18.37 15.87
N GLU A 77 48.23 -19.05 16.33
CA GLU A 77 46.85 -18.58 16.24
C GLU A 77 46.64 -17.27 17.01
N LEU A 78 47.21 -17.17 18.21
CA LEU A 78 47.17 -15.95 19.02
C LEU A 78 47.97 -14.81 18.39
N ALA A 79 49.09 -15.10 17.70
CA ALA A 79 49.83 -14.08 16.95
C ALA A 79 49.03 -13.56 15.74
N ALA A 80 48.36 -14.44 15.00
CA ALA A 80 47.49 -14.08 13.89
C ALA A 80 46.29 -13.24 14.38
N ALA A 81 45.56 -13.71 15.39
CA ALA A 81 44.40 -12.99 15.95
C ALA A 81 44.77 -11.61 16.51
N ARG A 82 45.97 -11.45 17.10
CA ARG A 82 46.49 -10.13 17.53
C ARG A 82 46.80 -9.21 16.37
N HIS A 83 47.33 -9.73 15.27
CA HIS A 83 47.62 -8.97 14.07
C HIS A 83 46.32 -8.45 13.42
N ASP A 84 45.34 -9.34 13.27
CA ASP A 84 44.03 -9.00 12.69
C ASP A 84 43.28 -7.99 13.56
N TYR A 85 43.31 -8.16 14.89
CA TYR A 85 42.76 -7.18 15.84
C TYR A 85 43.42 -5.79 15.70
N ALA A 86 44.76 -5.73 15.59
CA ALA A 86 45.47 -4.47 15.43
C ALA A 86 45.14 -3.77 14.10
N ALA A 87 45.02 -4.54 13.01
CA ALA A 87 44.64 -4.01 11.69
C ALA A 87 43.20 -3.45 11.68
N LEU A 88 42.26 -4.16 12.31
CA LEU A 88 40.86 -3.71 12.41
C LEU A 88 40.70 -2.50 13.33
N LEU A 89 41.48 -2.43 14.41
CA LEU A 89 41.50 -1.26 15.30
C LEU A 89 41.97 0.01 14.56
N ASP A 90 43.03 -0.10 13.75
CA ASP A 90 43.50 1.02 12.91
C ASP A 90 42.44 1.43 11.88
N ALA A 91 41.81 0.47 11.20
CA ALA A 91 40.74 0.73 10.25
C ALA A 91 39.52 1.43 10.90
N SER A 92 39.14 1.01 12.12
CA SER A 92 38.06 1.64 12.90
C SER A 92 38.41 3.08 13.29
N GLN A 93 39.66 3.36 13.68
CA GLN A 93 40.11 4.71 14.03
C GLN A 93 40.14 5.64 12.80
N VAL A 94 40.56 5.14 11.64
CA VAL A 94 40.55 5.89 10.38
C VAL A 94 39.12 6.24 9.97
N LEU A 95 38.17 5.32 10.11
CA LEU A 95 36.76 5.58 9.81
C LEU A 95 36.14 6.58 10.78
N THR A 96 36.43 6.48 12.07
CA THR A 96 35.95 7.43 13.10
C THR A 96 36.37 8.86 12.73
N ARG A 97 37.65 9.08 12.42
CA ARG A 97 38.17 10.41 11.99
C ARG A 97 37.50 10.93 10.71
N ARG A 98 37.13 10.02 9.78
CA ARG A 98 36.42 10.40 8.54
C ARG A 98 34.96 10.76 8.81
N CYS A 99 34.30 10.09 9.75
CA CYS A 99 32.95 10.44 10.20
C CYS A 99 32.93 11.82 10.87
N GLU A 100 33.86 12.08 11.81
CA GLU A 100 34.04 13.38 12.46
C GLU A 100 34.30 14.51 11.44
N GLY A 101 35.12 14.24 10.41
CA GLY A 101 35.37 15.20 9.32
C GLY A 101 34.13 15.50 8.47
N LEU A 102 33.29 14.49 8.20
CA LEU A 102 32.03 14.66 7.48
C LEU A 102 31.00 15.44 8.32
N GLU A 103 30.91 15.16 9.63
CA GLU A 103 30.05 15.90 10.56
C GLU A 103 30.42 17.38 10.63
N THR A 104 31.73 17.67 10.74
CA THR A 104 32.25 19.04 10.72
C THR A 104 31.85 19.75 9.42
N ARG A 105 31.98 19.06 8.28
CA ARG A 105 31.64 19.64 6.97
C ARG A 105 30.13 19.89 6.81
N VAL A 106 29.30 18.99 7.32
CA VAL A 106 27.84 19.17 7.35
C VAL A 106 27.49 20.38 8.22
N ALA A 107 28.08 20.52 9.41
CA ALA A 107 27.87 21.67 10.29
C ALA A 107 28.30 23.00 9.65
N GLU A 108 29.43 23.02 8.93
CA GLU A 108 29.89 24.20 8.18
C GLU A 108 28.89 24.62 7.08
N LEU A 109 28.39 23.66 6.30
CA LEU A 109 27.43 23.91 5.24
C LEU A 109 26.07 24.34 5.80
N GLU A 110 25.62 23.77 6.92
CA GLU A 110 24.41 24.20 7.61
C GLU A 110 24.54 25.61 8.17
N ALA A 111 25.69 25.96 8.75
CA ALA A 111 25.97 27.33 9.18
C ALA A 111 26.02 28.31 7.99
N ALA A 112 26.59 27.89 6.85
CA ALA A 112 26.56 28.66 5.61
C ALA A 112 25.13 28.86 5.08
N ASN A 113 24.30 27.81 5.08
CA ASN A 113 22.90 27.86 4.70
C ASN A 113 22.08 28.74 5.62
N LYS A 114 22.31 28.68 6.94
CA LYS A 114 21.68 29.58 7.91
C LYS A 114 22.04 31.05 7.63
N ARG A 115 23.30 31.34 7.28
CA ARG A 115 23.72 32.68 6.86
C ARG A 115 23.02 33.12 5.57
N LEU A 116 22.96 32.25 4.56
CA LEU A 116 22.24 32.50 3.30
C LEU A 116 20.75 32.76 3.55
N VAL A 117 20.11 31.97 4.42
CA VAL A 117 18.70 32.12 4.80
C VAL A 117 18.46 33.46 5.48
N ASN A 118 19.32 33.85 6.41
CA ASN A 118 19.21 35.15 7.07
C ASN A 118 19.41 36.32 6.09
N MET A 119 20.29 36.17 5.10
CA MET A 119 20.48 37.18 4.05
C MET A 119 19.25 37.30 3.13
N VAL A 120 18.64 36.19 2.74
CA VAL A 120 17.51 36.17 1.78
C VAL A 120 16.18 36.46 2.48
N TRP A 121 15.90 35.86 3.63
CA TRP A 121 14.56 35.86 4.28
C TRP A 121 14.53 36.41 5.72
N GLY A 122 15.65 36.87 6.28
CA GLY A 122 15.70 37.45 7.64
C GLY A 122 14.93 38.76 7.78
N ARG A 123 14.53 39.11 9.02
CA ARG A 123 13.86 40.39 9.32
C ARG A 123 14.80 41.57 8.96
N ARG A 124 14.24 42.71 8.53
CA ARG A 124 15.01 43.90 8.09
C ARG A 124 16.02 44.41 9.15
N SER A 125 15.80 44.11 10.43
CA SER A 125 16.69 44.41 11.58
C SER A 125 17.88 43.46 11.77
N GLU A 126 17.87 42.30 11.11
CA GLU A 126 18.93 41.27 11.15
C GLU A 126 19.83 41.33 9.90
N ARG A 127 19.39 42.07 8.86
CA ARG A 127 20.23 42.49 7.73
C ARG A 127 21.11 43.64 8.22
N ARG A 128 22.32 43.33 8.70
CA ARG A 128 23.26 44.33 9.27
C ARG A 128 23.43 45.53 8.33
N LYS A 129 23.15 46.73 8.84
CA LYS A 129 23.63 48.01 8.31
C LYS A 129 24.88 48.40 9.09
N ASP A 130 25.92 48.81 8.39
CA ASP A 130 27.13 49.38 8.99
C ASP A 130 26.77 50.58 9.87
N SER A 131 27.20 50.55 11.12
CA SER A 131 27.12 51.68 12.05
C SER A 131 28.52 52.26 12.25
N PRO A 132 28.72 53.59 12.32
CA PRO A 132 30.04 54.25 12.23
C PRO A 132 31.00 54.07 13.44
N GLY A 133 30.88 53.01 14.22
CA GLY A 133 31.66 52.83 15.45
C GLY A 133 32.10 51.40 15.76
N GLN A 134 31.90 50.43 14.85
CA GLN A 134 32.27 49.04 15.09
C GLN A 134 33.52 48.69 14.28
N LEU A 135 34.67 48.54 14.95
CA LEU A 135 35.93 48.14 14.31
C LEU A 135 35.83 46.72 13.73
N PRO A 136 36.16 46.51 12.44
CA PRO A 136 36.16 45.19 11.82
C PRO A 136 37.44 44.42 12.14
N LEU A 137 37.30 43.11 12.36
CA LEU A 137 38.43 42.17 12.35
C LEU A 137 38.69 41.74 10.90
N GLU A 138 39.84 42.14 10.36
CA GLU A 138 40.29 41.88 8.99
C GLU A 138 40.74 40.43 8.78
N PHE A 139 40.21 39.76 7.77
CA PHE A 139 40.91 38.69 7.08
C PHE A 139 40.89 38.93 5.57
N SER A 140 42.12 39.04 5.03
CA SER A 140 42.58 39.09 3.62
C SER A 140 42.07 40.22 2.73
N GLY A 141 42.98 41.15 2.41
CA GLY A 141 42.76 42.31 1.57
C GLY A 141 42.73 42.02 0.07
N GLU A 142 41.63 42.41 -0.57
CA GLU A 142 41.61 43.12 -1.84
C GLU A 142 40.44 44.12 -1.78
N PRO A 143 40.62 45.44 -2.08
CA PRO A 143 39.53 46.40 -2.07
C PRO A 143 38.68 46.25 -3.34
N LEU A 144 37.39 45.95 -3.18
CA LEU A 144 36.40 46.16 -4.24
C LEU A 144 36.15 47.67 -4.41
N GLU A 145 36.26 48.17 -5.64
CA GLU A 145 35.98 49.57 -5.97
C GLU A 145 34.56 49.98 -5.52
N PRO A 146 34.38 51.21 -4.99
CA PRO A 146 33.06 51.70 -4.62
C PRO A 146 32.17 51.85 -5.87
N LEU A 147 30.95 51.33 -5.79
CA LEU A 147 29.93 51.42 -6.83
C LEU A 147 29.68 52.88 -7.23
N SER A 148 29.54 53.14 -8.53
CA SER A 148 29.29 54.50 -9.02
C SER A 148 27.92 55.04 -8.56
N PRO A 149 27.74 56.39 -8.49
CA PRO A 149 26.47 57.00 -8.11
C PRO A 149 25.29 56.54 -8.98
N GLU A 150 25.56 56.25 -10.25
CA GLU A 150 24.57 55.72 -11.20
C GLU A 150 24.17 54.28 -10.87
N GLN A 151 25.14 53.43 -10.50
CA GLN A 151 24.86 52.06 -10.07
C GLN A 151 24.05 52.03 -8.77
N GLN A 152 24.32 52.96 -7.84
CA GLN A 152 23.52 53.11 -6.61
C GLN A 152 22.10 53.61 -6.90
N ALA A 153 21.93 54.53 -7.85
CA ALA A 153 20.62 54.99 -8.29
C ALA A 153 19.80 53.85 -8.94
N VAL A 154 20.42 53.03 -9.79
CA VAL A 154 19.76 51.86 -10.41
C VAL A 154 19.36 50.82 -9.35
N ILE A 155 20.24 50.51 -8.40
CA ILE A 155 19.94 49.57 -7.31
C ILE A 155 18.79 50.09 -6.42
N SER A 156 18.76 51.38 -6.12
CA SER A 156 17.67 52.00 -5.34
C SER A 156 16.33 52.03 -6.09
N ALA A 157 16.35 52.27 -7.40
CA ALA A 157 15.15 52.21 -8.24
C ALA A 157 14.62 50.76 -8.35
N GLN A 158 15.52 49.79 -8.54
CA GLN A 158 15.16 48.37 -8.62
C GLN A 158 14.57 47.86 -7.31
N THR A 159 15.15 48.23 -6.17
CA THR A 159 14.64 47.85 -4.84
C THR A 159 13.29 48.48 -4.53
N LEU A 160 13.03 49.72 -4.95
CA LEU A 160 11.70 50.35 -4.81
C LEU A 160 10.64 49.65 -5.68
N ALA A 161 11.01 49.20 -6.89
CA ALA A 161 10.13 48.44 -7.76
C ALA A 161 9.80 47.06 -7.18
N ASP A 162 10.80 46.36 -6.65
CA ASP A 162 10.62 45.05 -6.01
C ASP A 162 9.76 45.17 -4.73
N GLU A 163 9.96 46.21 -3.92
CA GLU A 163 9.14 46.50 -2.72
C GLU A 163 7.69 46.90 -3.05
N ALA A 164 7.44 47.48 -4.24
CA ALA A 164 6.09 47.75 -4.72
C ALA A 164 5.40 46.46 -5.18
N PHE A 165 6.12 45.60 -5.90
CA PHE A 165 5.62 44.31 -6.35
C PHE A 165 5.28 43.37 -5.18
N ASP A 166 6.15 43.29 -4.17
CA ASP A 166 5.93 42.47 -2.97
C ASP A 166 4.71 42.94 -2.16
N ARG A 167 4.48 44.26 -2.08
CA ARG A 167 3.26 44.81 -1.45
C ARG A 167 2.01 44.42 -2.21
N GLU A 168 2.02 44.54 -3.53
CA GLU A 168 0.88 44.15 -4.37
C GLU A 168 0.58 42.64 -4.25
N LEU A 169 1.62 41.80 -4.21
CA LEU A 169 1.47 40.36 -4.04
C LEU A 169 0.88 40.01 -2.66
N LEU A 170 1.34 40.66 -1.60
CA LEU A 170 0.82 40.46 -0.24
C LEU A 170 -0.64 40.90 -0.12
N GLU A 171 -1.03 42.01 -0.73
CA GLU A 171 -2.42 42.47 -0.78
C GLU A 171 -3.32 41.48 -1.54
N ARG A 172 -2.87 40.96 -2.70
CA ARG A 172 -3.59 39.91 -3.45
C ARG A 172 -3.76 38.62 -2.63
N LEU A 173 -2.74 38.23 -1.87
CA LEU A 173 -2.79 37.04 -1.00
C LEU A 173 -3.72 37.26 0.21
N ALA A 174 -3.69 38.46 0.82
CA ALA A 174 -4.58 38.84 1.92
C ALA A 174 -6.05 38.88 1.46
N ALA A 175 -6.32 39.47 0.28
CA ALA A 175 -7.64 39.46 -0.34
C ALA A 175 -8.14 38.04 -0.63
N ARG A 176 -7.27 37.15 -1.14
CA ARG A 176 -7.59 35.72 -1.33
C ARG A 176 -7.90 35.01 -0.01
N ARG A 177 -7.17 35.30 1.07
CA ARG A 177 -7.42 34.74 2.41
C ARG A 177 -8.74 35.25 2.99
N LYS A 178 -9.02 36.55 2.87
CA LYS A 178 -10.29 37.18 3.30
C LYS A 178 -11.49 36.61 2.53
N ALA A 179 -11.40 36.55 1.20
CA ALA A 179 -12.44 35.95 0.35
C ALA A 179 -12.66 34.45 0.66
N ARG A 180 -11.60 33.69 0.96
CA ARG A 180 -11.73 32.29 1.44
C ARG A 180 -12.45 32.23 2.79
N ARG A 181 -12.16 33.12 3.73
CA ARG A 181 -12.77 33.16 5.06
C ARG A 181 -14.26 33.55 5.00
N GLU A 182 -14.61 34.55 4.20
CA GLU A 182 -15.98 35.00 3.95
C GLU A 182 -16.82 33.99 3.14
N LYS A 183 -16.17 33.20 2.28
CA LYS A 183 -16.80 32.05 1.60
C LYS A 183 -17.00 30.87 2.54
N ARG A 184 -16.11 30.67 3.53
CA ARG A 184 -16.21 29.63 4.56
C ARG A 184 -17.43 29.85 5.46
N ALA A 185 -17.65 31.10 5.92
CA ALA A 185 -18.80 31.46 6.74
C ALA A 185 -20.17 31.25 6.06
N ARG A 186 -20.25 31.33 4.73
CA ARG A 186 -21.49 31.08 3.94
C ARG A 186 -21.76 29.61 3.64
N ASN A 187 -20.75 28.74 3.72
CA ASN A 187 -20.83 27.32 3.36
C ASN A 187 -21.10 26.39 4.56
N GLU A 188 -21.32 26.93 5.76
CA GLU A 188 -21.37 26.12 6.99
C GLU A 188 -22.76 25.67 7.41
N LEU A 189 -23.83 26.25 6.84
CA LEU A 189 -25.21 25.92 7.17
C LEU A 189 -25.77 24.92 6.16
N PHE A 190 -26.43 23.87 6.67
CA PHE A 190 -27.16 22.94 5.82
C PHE A 190 -28.39 23.61 5.18
N PRO A 191 -28.84 23.15 4.01
CA PRO A 191 -29.99 23.76 3.34
C PRO A 191 -31.23 23.83 4.25
N PRO A 192 -31.99 24.95 4.24
CA PRO A 192 -33.11 25.16 5.15
C PRO A 192 -34.29 24.21 4.89
N HIS A 193 -34.41 23.69 3.67
CA HIS A 193 -35.52 22.82 3.28
C HIS A 193 -35.35 21.35 3.75
N LEU A 194 -34.19 20.97 4.29
CA LEU A 194 -33.99 19.63 4.83
C LEU A 194 -34.75 19.46 6.15
N GLU A 195 -35.35 18.28 6.35
CA GLU A 195 -36.01 17.91 7.59
C GLU A 195 -35.03 18.01 8.77
N ARG A 196 -35.46 18.65 9.87
CA ARG A 196 -34.68 18.78 11.11
C ARG A 196 -35.29 17.92 12.19
N ARG A 197 -34.57 16.88 12.63
CA ARG A 197 -34.97 16.00 13.72
C ARG A 197 -34.20 16.37 14.97
N VAL A 198 -34.90 16.71 16.04
CA VAL A 198 -34.28 17.13 17.31
C VAL A 198 -33.94 15.91 18.13
N ARG A 199 -32.66 15.80 18.54
CA ARG A 199 -32.18 14.82 19.52
C ARG A 199 -31.71 15.57 20.75
N THR A 200 -32.40 15.36 21.87
CA THR A 200 -32.02 15.93 23.16
C THR A 200 -31.07 15.01 23.90
N ILE A 201 -29.94 15.56 24.33
CA ILE A 201 -28.98 14.88 25.19
C ILE A 201 -28.88 15.72 26.47
N ASP A 202 -29.39 15.14 27.55
CA ASP A 202 -29.48 15.76 28.86
C ASP A 202 -28.92 14.81 29.91
N LEU A 203 -28.42 15.36 31.01
CA LEU A 203 -27.97 14.58 32.16
C LEU A 203 -29.16 13.82 32.78
N PRO A 204 -28.94 12.69 33.46
CA PRO A 204 -29.98 12.05 34.25
C PRO A 204 -30.42 12.94 35.42
N ASP A 205 -31.69 12.86 35.84
CA ASP A 205 -32.27 13.78 36.84
C ASP A 205 -31.55 13.77 38.19
N GLU A 206 -30.97 12.62 38.56
CA GLU A 206 -30.14 12.47 39.77
C GLU A 206 -28.88 13.33 39.72
N ALA A 207 -28.25 13.46 38.55
CA ALA A 207 -27.06 14.27 38.34
C ALA A 207 -27.37 15.78 38.24
N LYS A 208 -28.65 16.16 38.08
CA LYS A 208 -29.10 17.57 38.04
C LYS A 208 -29.26 18.19 39.42
N ALA A 209 -29.27 17.39 40.49
CA ALA A 209 -29.47 17.87 41.86
C ALA A 209 -28.38 18.89 42.25
N GLY A 210 -28.77 20.16 42.43
CA GLY A 210 -27.87 21.26 42.80
C GLY A 210 -27.22 22.00 41.63
N LEU A 211 -27.52 21.62 40.38
CA LEU A 211 -27.02 22.29 39.18
C LEU A 211 -28.06 23.27 38.60
N LYS A 212 -27.58 24.40 38.06
CA LYS A 212 -28.40 25.37 37.31
C LYS A 212 -28.12 25.24 35.81
N LEU A 213 -29.17 25.35 35.00
CA LEU A 213 -29.06 25.38 33.55
C LEU A 213 -28.33 26.65 33.09
N LEU A 214 -27.21 26.48 32.39
CA LEU A 214 -26.44 27.58 31.80
C LEU A 214 -26.98 27.94 30.41
N GLY A 215 -27.22 26.93 29.57
CA GLY A 215 -27.66 27.11 28.20
C GLY A 215 -27.80 25.79 27.45
N ILE A 216 -28.29 25.87 26.22
CA ILE A 216 -28.41 24.72 25.32
C ILE A 216 -27.46 24.93 24.14
N LYS A 217 -26.48 24.05 23.99
CA LYS A 217 -25.59 24.03 22.85
C LYS A 217 -26.23 23.21 21.73
N ILE A 218 -26.55 23.88 20.62
CA ILE A 218 -27.17 23.26 19.44
C ILE A 218 -26.08 22.98 18.40
N THR A 219 -25.95 21.71 18.00
CA THR A 219 -25.06 21.30 16.90
C THR A 219 -25.86 20.57 15.84
N GLU A 220 -25.62 20.89 14.57
CA GLU A 220 -26.28 20.22 13.44
C GLU A 220 -25.37 19.17 12.81
N ARG A 221 -25.94 18.00 12.52
CA ARG A 221 -25.25 16.89 11.85
C ARG A 221 -26.12 16.34 10.71
N LEU A 222 -25.52 16.12 9.54
CA LEU A 222 -26.24 15.51 8.42
C LEU A 222 -26.26 13.98 8.59
N CYS A 223 -27.44 13.38 8.49
CA CYS A 223 -27.68 11.95 8.59
C CYS A 223 -28.32 11.42 7.30
N PHE A 224 -28.19 10.12 7.06
CA PHE A 224 -28.79 9.44 5.92
C PHE A 224 -29.63 8.26 6.38
N GLU A 225 -30.93 8.33 6.14
CA GLU A 225 -31.87 7.23 6.33
C GLU A 225 -32.44 6.87 4.97
N LYS A 226 -32.07 5.70 4.44
CA LYS A 226 -32.41 5.28 3.07
C LYS A 226 -33.90 5.51 2.76
N PRO A 227 -34.27 6.23 1.68
CA PRO A 227 -33.43 6.92 0.68
C PRO A 227 -33.24 8.43 0.94
N THR A 228 -33.61 8.94 2.12
CA THR A 228 -33.66 10.36 2.48
C THR A 228 -32.45 10.86 3.28
N VAL A 229 -32.14 12.15 3.18
CA VAL A 229 -31.19 12.84 4.07
C VAL A 229 -31.96 13.78 4.98
N PHE A 230 -31.52 13.89 6.24
CA PHE A 230 -32.08 14.82 7.20
C PHE A 230 -30.97 15.42 8.08
N VAL A 231 -31.26 16.54 8.70
CA VAL A 231 -30.36 17.20 9.65
C VAL A 231 -30.80 16.82 11.05
N GLU A 232 -29.93 16.14 11.79
CA GLU A 232 -30.11 15.90 13.22
C GLU A 232 -29.62 17.14 13.98
N GLN A 233 -30.54 17.78 14.71
CA GLN A 233 -30.22 18.88 15.62
C GLN A 233 -30.00 18.33 17.02
N ILE A 234 -28.75 18.29 17.44
CA ILE A 234 -28.36 17.75 18.74
C ILE A 234 -28.40 18.90 19.75
N HIS A 235 -29.33 18.83 20.70
CA HIS A 235 -29.50 19.79 21.78
C HIS A 235 -28.79 19.25 23.03
N ARG A 236 -27.63 19.81 23.37
CA ARG A 236 -26.87 19.47 24.57
C ARG A 236 -27.11 20.49 25.67
N TYR A 237 -27.65 20.04 26.79
CA TYR A 237 -27.89 20.88 27.95
C TYR A 237 -26.60 21.04 28.75
N GLU A 238 -26.22 22.30 29.03
CA GLU A 238 -25.03 22.65 29.79
C GLU A 238 -25.45 23.17 31.16
N TYR A 239 -24.83 22.63 32.20
CA TYR A 239 -25.16 22.92 33.59
C TYR A 239 -23.95 23.43 34.36
N VAL A 240 -24.20 24.29 35.35
CA VAL A 240 -23.18 24.84 36.26
C VAL A 240 -23.64 24.72 37.70
N LYS A 241 -22.71 24.43 38.62
CA LYS A 241 -22.99 24.46 40.06
C LYS A 241 -22.94 25.91 40.55
N ALA A 242 -24.03 26.35 41.17
CA ALA A 242 -24.12 27.74 41.63
C ALA A 242 -23.16 27.99 42.81
N GLY A 243 -22.23 28.93 42.65
CA GLY A 243 -21.30 29.34 43.71
C GLY A 243 -19.91 28.68 43.66
N GLU A 244 -19.68 27.72 42.75
CA GLU A 244 -18.39 27.02 42.60
C GLU A 244 -17.93 27.04 41.13
N PRO A 245 -17.28 28.12 40.67
CA PRO A 245 -16.81 28.22 39.28
C PRO A 245 -15.69 27.23 38.93
N GLU A 246 -15.04 26.62 39.93
CA GLU A 246 -13.95 25.65 39.73
C GLU A 246 -14.42 24.26 39.27
N GLU A 247 -15.69 23.89 39.48
CA GLU A 247 -16.24 22.59 39.03
C GLU A 247 -16.48 22.51 37.50
N GLY A 248 -16.37 23.63 36.77
CA GLY A 248 -16.54 23.68 35.32
C GLY A 248 -17.98 23.46 34.83
N VAL A 249 -18.17 23.42 33.51
CA VAL A 249 -19.47 23.17 32.86
C VAL A 249 -19.70 21.67 32.74
N LYS A 250 -20.79 21.17 33.32
CA LYS A 250 -21.21 19.76 33.23
C LYS A 250 -22.17 19.58 32.06
N SER A 251 -21.83 18.67 31.14
CA SER A 251 -22.68 18.27 30.02
C SER A 251 -22.34 16.85 29.59
N GLU A 252 -23.32 16.11 29.08
CA GLU A 252 -23.08 14.84 28.39
C GLU A 252 -22.15 15.04 27.18
N PRO A 253 -21.28 14.07 26.84
CA PRO A 253 -20.35 14.19 25.73
C PRO A 253 -21.06 14.33 24.38
N ALA A 254 -20.35 14.89 23.39
CA ALA A 254 -20.88 14.97 22.04
C ALA A 254 -21.11 13.57 21.47
N PRO A 255 -22.12 13.36 20.61
CA PRO A 255 -22.23 12.13 19.84
C PRO A 255 -20.94 11.85 19.07
N LEU A 256 -20.60 10.58 18.97
CA LEU A 256 -19.43 10.13 18.25
C LEU A 256 -19.45 10.65 16.81
N ALA A 257 -18.30 11.15 16.36
CA ALA A 257 -18.04 11.54 15.00
C ALA A 257 -16.74 10.86 14.54
N ILE A 258 -16.62 10.61 13.23
CA ILE A 258 -15.43 9.96 12.66
C ILE A 258 -14.14 10.74 12.98
N VAL A 259 -14.24 12.06 12.99
CA VAL A 259 -13.19 13.01 13.36
C VAL A 259 -13.85 14.14 14.13
N GLU A 260 -13.15 14.69 15.11
CA GLU A 260 -13.62 15.82 15.90
C GLU A 260 -14.07 16.99 15.00
N GLY A 261 -15.28 17.50 15.26
CA GLY A 261 -15.87 18.59 14.47
C GLY A 261 -16.42 18.19 13.09
N CYS A 262 -16.43 16.89 12.74
CA CYS A 262 -17.11 16.42 11.54
C CYS A 262 -18.63 16.61 11.65
N LYS A 263 -19.23 17.27 10.64
CA LYS A 263 -20.67 17.56 10.58
C LYS A 263 -21.50 16.44 9.94
N TYR A 264 -20.88 15.31 9.61
CA TYR A 264 -21.51 14.22 8.87
C TYR A 264 -21.54 12.98 9.73
N ASP A 265 -22.71 12.36 9.82
CA ASP A 265 -22.89 11.08 10.51
C ASP A 265 -22.28 9.91 9.71
N PHE A 266 -21.98 8.81 10.40
CA PHE A 266 -21.46 7.59 9.81
C PHE A 266 -22.37 7.05 8.68
N SER A 267 -23.68 7.21 8.80
CA SER A 267 -24.67 6.80 7.79
C SER A 267 -24.43 7.47 6.43
N VAL A 268 -24.10 8.77 6.40
CA VAL A 268 -23.81 9.53 5.16
C VAL A 268 -22.49 9.06 4.56
N ILE A 269 -21.48 8.88 5.40
CA ILE A 269 -20.15 8.42 4.97
C ILE A 269 -20.24 7.02 4.36
N ALA A 270 -20.92 6.10 5.05
CA ALA A 270 -21.17 4.74 4.58
C ALA A 270 -21.91 4.73 3.25
N ALA A 271 -22.91 5.61 3.05
CA ALA A 271 -23.63 5.74 1.79
C ALA A 271 -22.70 6.18 0.65
N MET A 272 -21.89 7.23 0.86
CA MET A 272 -20.94 7.70 -0.15
C MET A 272 -19.90 6.64 -0.54
N LEU A 273 -19.35 5.93 0.46
CA LEU A 273 -18.40 4.84 0.23
C LEU A 273 -19.05 3.68 -0.52
N ALA A 274 -20.24 3.24 -0.11
CA ALA A 274 -20.98 2.17 -0.78
C ALA A 274 -21.28 2.54 -2.24
N MET A 275 -21.75 3.77 -2.51
CA MET A 275 -21.97 4.26 -3.87
C MET A 275 -20.71 4.21 -4.73
N LYS A 276 -19.56 4.65 -4.20
CA LYS A 276 -18.30 4.66 -4.95
C LYS A 276 -17.71 3.28 -5.19
N LEU A 277 -17.64 2.48 -4.13
CA LEU A 277 -16.81 1.28 -4.07
C LEU A 277 -17.62 0.02 -4.41
N ALA A 278 -18.87 -0.09 -3.94
CA ALA A 278 -19.74 -1.23 -4.25
C ALA A 278 -20.56 -1.01 -5.52
N PHE A 279 -21.14 0.17 -5.71
CA PHE A 279 -22.00 0.48 -6.88
C PHE A 279 -21.27 1.20 -8.01
N HIS A 280 -19.97 1.45 -7.86
CA HIS A 280 -19.11 2.03 -8.90
C HIS A 280 -19.58 3.39 -9.45
N ILE A 281 -20.30 4.16 -8.63
CA ILE A 281 -20.82 5.48 -9.01
C ILE A 281 -19.69 6.52 -8.89
N PRO A 282 -19.34 7.25 -9.96
CA PRO A 282 -18.33 8.30 -9.90
C PRO A 282 -18.79 9.47 -9.02
N THR A 283 -17.84 10.22 -8.46
CA THR A 283 -18.10 11.29 -7.47
C THR A 283 -19.11 12.32 -7.97
N TYR A 284 -19.05 12.75 -9.23
CA TYR A 284 -20.00 13.73 -9.74
C TYR A 284 -21.45 13.20 -9.74
N ARG A 285 -21.66 11.92 -10.10
CA ARG A 285 -22.98 11.29 -10.04
C ARG A 285 -23.46 11.11 -8.60
N GLN A 286 -22.56 10.94 -7.64
CA GLN A 286 -22.95 10.96 -6.22
C GLN A 286 -23.42 12.36 -5.82
N GLN A 287 -22.74 13.42 -6.27
CA GLN A 287 -23.18 14.80 -6.02
C GLN A 287 -24.59 15.03 -6.59
N ASP A 288 -24.84 14.59 -7.83
CA ASP A 288 -26.14 14.72 -8.49
C ASP A 288 -27.24 13.89 -7.78
N TRP A 289 -26.88 12.70 -7.28
CA TRP A 289 -27.81 11.84 -6.54
C TRP A 289 -28.21 12.46 -5.19
N PHE A 290 -27.24 12.96 -4.41
CA PHE A 290 -27.55 13.69 -3.18
C PHE A 290 -28.29 15.00 -3.45
N ALA A 291 -28.06 15.65 -4.59
CA ALA A 291 -28.79 16.85 -4.99
C ALA A 291 -30.31 16.61 -5.05
N GLN A 292 -30.71 15.43 -5.54
CA GLN A 292 -32.11 15.00 -5.58
C GLN A 292 -32.70 14.80 -4.17
N CYS A 293 -31.84 14.49 -3.20
CA CYS A 293 -32.21 14.40 -1.79
C CYS A 293 -32.22 15.78 -1.09
N GLY A 294 -31.92 16.88 -1.80
CA GLY A 294 -31.88 18.24 -1.25
C GLY A 294 -30.51 18.70 -0.74
N TRP A 295 -29.46 17.88 -0.89
CA TRP A 295 -28.11 18.22 -0.45
C TRP A 295 -27.07 18.08 -1.56
N PHE A 296 -26.38 19.15 -1.93
CA PHE A 296 -25.32 19.10 -2.94
C PHE A 296 -23.92 19.13 -2.30
N PRO A 297 -23.25 17.98 -2.08
CA PRO A 297 -21.92 17.95 -1.49
C PRO A 297 -20.87 18.54 -2.44
N SER A 298 -19.89 19.26 -1.89
CA SER A 298 -18.73 19.68 -2.66
C SER A 298 -17.78 18.50 -2.90
N ARG A 299 -16.99 18.51 -4.00
CA ARG A 299 -15.97 17.48 -4.25
C ARG A 299 -14.90 17.41 -3.17
N SER A 300 -14.59 18.53 -2.50
CA SER A 300 -13.65 18.54 -1.37
C SER A 300 -14.22 17.73 -0.23
N THR A 301 -15.47 18.03 0.16
CA THR A 301 -16.21 17.32 1.22
C THR A 301 -16.21 15.82 0.99
N VAL A 302 -16.55 15.36 -0.22
CA VAL A 302 -16.54 13.92 -0.53
C VAL A 302 -15.13 13.32 -0.36
N ASN A 303 -14.08 14.00 -0.84
CA ASN A 303 -12.71 13.51 -0.67
C ASN A 303 -12.27 13.49 0.80
N ASP A 304 -12.63 14.51 1.58
CA ASP A 304 -12.28 14.62 3.00
C ASP A 304 -12.93 13.46 3.78
N LEU A 305 -14.22 13.18 3.54
CA LEU A 305 -14.91 12.03 4.14
C LEU A 305 -14.27 10.69 3.78
N PHE A 306 -13.83 10.53 2.53
CA PHE A 306 -13.10 9.33 2.12
C PHE A 306 -11.77 9.20 2.85
N ASN A 307 -11.01 10.29 2.98
CA ASN A 307 -9.72 10.27 3.66
C ASN A 307 -9.89 9.94 5.15
N TYR A 308 -10.86 10.54 5.84
CA TYR A 308 -11.17 10.19 7.22
C TYR A 308 -11.51 8.71 7.36
N SER A 309 -12.27 8.17 6.41
CA SER A 309 -12.60 6.74 6.39
C SER A 309 -11.36 5.86 6.18
N VAL A 310 -10.39 6.29 5.36
CA VAL A 310 -9.12 5.55 5.21
C VAL A 310 -8.42 5.43 6.54
N ASP A 311 -8.28 6.54 7.28
CA ASP A 311 -7.54 6.54 8.55
C ASP A 311 -8.25 5.68 9.61
N THR A 312 -9.60 5.66 9.61
CA THR A 312 -10.40 4.86 10.52
C THR A 312 -10.32 3.35 10.25
N ILE A 313 -10.28 2.91 8.98
CA ILE A 313 -10.33 1.48 8.63
C ILE A 313 -8.97 0.76 8.65
N LEU A 314 -7.86 1.47 8.82
CA LEU A 314 -6.51 0.87 8.75
C LEU A 314 -6.33 -0.35 9.65
N PRO A 315 -6.74 -0.33 10.95
CA PRO A 315 -6.54 -1.49 11.82
C PRO A 315 -7.26 -2.75 11.31
N LEU A 316 -8.48 -2.60 10.78
CA LEU A 316 -9.25 -3.71 10.22
C LEU A 316 -8.63 -4.23 8.92
N TYR A 317 -8.13 -3.32 8.07
CA TYR A 317 -7.40 -3.70 6.86
C TYR A 317 -6.14 -4.52 7.20
N ASP A 318 -5.35 -4.04 8.16
CA ASP A 318 -4.11 -4.70 8.58
C ASP A 318 -4.42 -6.06 9.23
N GLN A 319 -5.52 -6.19 9.97
CA GLN A 319 -6.02 -7.46 10.50
C GLN A 319 -6.37 -8.46 9.38
N MET A 320 -7.11 -8.03 8.35
CA MET A 320 -7.44 -8.88 7.20
C MET A 320 -6.17 -9.34 6.46
N TRP A 321 -5.22 -8.43 6.28
CA TRP A 321 -3.96 -8.73 5.61
C TRP A 321 -3.11 -9.74 6.40
N HIS A 322 -3.01 -9.56 7.72
CA HIS A 322 -2.33 -10.50 8.60
C HIS A 322 -2.95 -11.90 8.55
N LEU A 323 -4.28 -12.01 8.56
CA LEU A 323 -4.98 -13.28 8.45
C LEU A 323 -4.76 -13.97 7.10
N LEU A 324 -4.67 -13.21 6.00
CA LEU A 324 -4.34 -13.74 4.68
C LEU A 324 -2.90 -14.26 4.61
N LEU A 325 -1.94 -13.52 5.14
CA LEU A 325 -0.53 -13.92 5.13
C LEU A 325 -0.25 -15.18 5.96
N ASN A 326 -1.08 -15.47 6.96
CA ASN A 326 -0.99 -16.68 7.77
C ASN A 326 -1.62 -17.93 7.11
N GLN A 327 -2.26 -17.79 5.95
CA GLN A 327 -2.81 -18.94 5.22
C GLN A 327 -1.70 -19.74 4.53
N SER A 328 -1.92 -21.04 4.35
CA SER A 328 -0.99 -21.88 3.57
C SER A 328 -1.13 -21.68 2.05
N ILE A 329 -2.26 -21.15 1.60
CA ILE A 329 -2.57 -20.92 0.18
C ILE A 329 -3.07 -19.50 0.00
N LEU A 330 -2.47 -18.78 -0.95
CA LEU A 330 -2.84 -17.42 -1.29
C LEU A 330 -3.05 -17.33 -2.80
N LEU A 331 -4.14 -16.72 -3.23
CA LEU A 331 -4.40 -16.43 -4.63
C LEU A 331 -4.04 -14.97 -4.89
N GLY A 332 -3.49 -14.68 -6.06
CA GLY A 332 -3.20 -13.31 -6.45
C GLY A 332 -3.42 -13.04 -7.92
N ASP A 333 -3.79 -11.79 -8.20
CA ASP A 333 -4.00 -11.25 -9.53
C ASP A 333 -3.74 -9.74 -9.50
N ASP A 334 -3.60 -9.10 -10.65
CA ASP A 334 -3.39 -7.67 -10.71
C ASP A 334 -4.15 -7.01 -11.87
N THR A 335 -4.39 -5.71 -11.72
CA THR A 335 -5.02 -4.96 -12.80
C THR A 335 -4.58 -3.51 -12.83
N ARG A 336 -4.60 -2.93 -14.03
CA ARG A 336 -4.21 -1.55 -14.28
C ARG A 336 -5.28 -0.55 -13.79
N LEU A 337 -4.86 0.56 -13.19
CA LEU A 337 -5.70 1.68 -12.77
C LEU A 337 -5.09 3.00 -13.26
N GLN A 338 -5.92 4.00 -13.51
CA GLN A 338 -5.43 5.34 -13.86
C GLN A 338 -5.45 6.26 -12.64
N VAL A 339 -4.39 7.03 -12.45
CA VAL A 339 -4.25 8.07 -11.41
C VAL A 339 -3.99 9.43 -12.03
N LEU A 340 -4.42 10.51 -11.36
CA LEU A 340 -4.24 11.89 -11.81
C LEU A 340 -2.99 12.51 -11.20
N LEU A 341 -2.07 12.98 -12.04
CA LEU A 341 -0.72 13.39 -11.64
C LEU A 341 -0.53 14.88 -11.33
N ARG A 342 -1.58 15.72 -11.42
CA ARG A 342 -1.60 17.20 -11.24
C ARG A 342 -0.41 17.78 -10.44
N ASN A 343 0.75 17.93 -11.10
CA ASN A 343 2.03 18.46 -10.59
C ASN A 343 2.62 17.79 -9.33
N ALA A 344 2.33 16.51 -9.07
CA ALA A 344 2.51 15.92 -7.75
C ALA A 344 3.56 14.82 -7.61
N LEU A 345 4.11 14.34 -8.72
CA LEU A 345 5.23 13.40 -8.66
C LEU A 345 6.52 14.18 -8.51
N ASN A 346 7.37 13.76 -7.59
CA ASN A 346 8.71 14.31 -7.47
C ASN A 346 9.55 13.93 -8.71
N ALA A 347 10.69 14.59 -8.91
CA ALA A 347 11.52 14.37 -10.09
C ALA A 347 11.98 12.91 -10.23
N GLU A 348 12.11 12.17 -9.12
CA GLU A 348 12.53 10.78 -9.08
C GLU A 348 11.42 9.81 -9.51
N GLU A 349 10.20 9.98 -9.00
CA GLU A 349 9.01 9.25 -9.45
C GLU A 349 8.71 9.53 -10.93
N LEU A 350 8.91 10.78 -11.37
CA LEU A 350 8.80 11.16 -12.78
C LEU A 350 9.92 10.52 -13.62
N ARG A 351 11.14 10.39 -13.10
CA ARG A 351 12.27 9.69 -13.75
C ARG A 351 12.01 8.20 -13.85
N GLN A 352 11.52 7.54 -12.80
CA GLN A 352 11.15 6.12 -12.82
C GLN A 352 10.05 5.83 -13.85
N LEU A 353 9.08 6.76 -14.01
CA LEU A 353 8.09 6.70 -15.08
C LEU A 353 8.70 6.94 -16.47
N LYS A 354 9.63 7.89 -16.61
CA LYS A 354 10.30 8.23 -17.89
C LYS A 354 11.33 7.19 -18.34
N GLN A 355 12.00 6.48 -17.44
CA GLN A 355 12.94 5.39 -17.78
C GLN A 355 12.26 4.22 -18.50
N ARG A 356 10.93 4.12 -18.45
CA ARG A 356 10.15 3.20 -19.31
C ARG A 356 10.09 3.65 -20.78
N SER A 357 10.35 4.92 -21.08
CA SER A 357 10.16 5.53 -22.39
C SER A 357 11.41 5.52 -23.29
N SER A 358 12.59 5.14 -22.79
CA SER A 358 13.85 5.32 -23.52
C SER A 358 14.27 4.15 -24.43
N LEU A 359 13.32 3.30 -24.86
CA LEU A 359 13.60 2.22 -25.83
C LEU A 359 12.90 2.40 -27.18
N THR A 360 12.36 3.59 -27.48
CA THR A 360 11.88 3.92 -28.82
C THR A 360 12.53 5.24 -29.25
N PRO A 361 13.29 5.27 -30.37
CA PRO A 361 13.79 6.52 -30.93
C PRO A 361 12.59 7.43 -31.23
N VAL A 362 12.74 8.72 -30.92
CA VAL A 362 11.75 9.75 -31.22
C VAL A 362 11.68 9.88 -32.75
N GLY A 363 10.68 9.24 -33.33
CA GLY A 363 10.31 9.35 -34.74
C GLY A 363 8.86 8.87 -34.91
N GLU A 364 7.95 9.83 -35.06
CA GLU A 364 6.61 9.68 -35.67
C GLU A 364 5.67 8.55 -35.17
N ALA A 365 5.75 8.15 -33.90
CA ALA A 365 4.71 7.37 -33.23
C ALA A 365 4.18 8.14 -32.03
N GLY A 366 2.86 8.11 -31.81
CA GLY A 366 2.15 8.83 -30.75
C GLY A 366 2.65 8.53 -29.31
N PRO A 367 2.03 9.14 -28.27
CA PRO A 367 2.47 8.94 -26.89
C PRO A 367 2.54 7.44 -26.53
N PRO A 368 3.54 7.02 -25.72
CA PRO A 368 3.77 5.61 -25.44
C PRO A 368 2.53 4.94 -24.82
N ALA A 369 2.30 3.67 -25.14
CA ALA A 369 1.10 2.91 -24.84
C ALA A 369 0.71 2.81 -23.35
N ASP A 370 1.61 3.16 -22.42
CA ASP A 370 1.40 3.05 -20.97
C ASP A 370 1.40 4.38 -20.20
N THR A 371 1.56 5.52 -20.88
CA THR A 371 1.24 6.82 -20.29
C THR A 371 -0.23 7.11 -20.56
N GLY A 372 -1.06 7.17 -19.51
CA GLY A 372 -2.45 7.60 -19.64
C GLY A 372 -2.57 8.98 -20.29
N PRO A 373 -3.80 9.49 -20.51
CA PRO A 373 -4.02 10.84 -21.03
C PRO A 373 -3.15 11.91 -20.33
N PRO A 374 -2.76 13.01 -21.00
CA PRO A 374 -1.89 14.04 -20.43
C PRO A 374 -2.31 14.45 -19.02
N GLY A 375 -1.40 14.36 -18.05
CA GLY A 375 -1.69 14.63 -16.63
C GLY A 375 -2.22 13.43 -15.83
N SER A 376 -2.13 12.21 -16.37
CA SER A 376 -2.43 10.96 -15.69
C SER A 376 -1.33 9.90 -15.87
N ALA A 377 -1.34 8.87 -15.04
CA ALA A 377 -0.45 7.71 -15.18
C ALA A 377 -1.19 6.40 -14.92
N THR A 378 -0.70 5.37 -15.61
CA THR A 378 -1.08 3.98 -15.35
C THR A 378 -0.37 3.50 -14.09
N SER A 379 -1.16 2.99 -13.15
CA SER A 379 -0.78 2.39 -11.87
C SER A 379 -1.41 1.00 -11.77
N TYR A 380 -1.15 0.26 -10.69
CA TYR A 380 -1.54 -1.13 -10.54
C TYR A 380 -2.24 -1.36 -9.20
N ALA A 381 -3.27 -2.21 -9.24
CA ALA A 381 -3.93 -2.76 -8.07
C ALA A 381 -3.63 -4.26 -8.01
N TRP A 382 -2.98 -4.67 -6.93
CA TRP A 382 -2.62 -6.05 -6.65
C TRP A 382 -3.68 -6.63 -5.73
N LEU A 383 -4.39 -7.64 -6.19
CA LEU A 383 -5.34 -8.40 -5.39
C LEU A 383 -4.62 -9.60 -4.77
N TYR A 384 -4.83 -9.78 -3.47
CA TYR A 384 -4.56 -11.01 -2.74
C TYR A 384 -5.84 -11.51 -2.11
N THR A 385 -6.13 -12.80 -2.26
CA THR A 385 -7.35 -13.41 -1.74
C THR A 385 -7.09 -14.81 -1.20
N GLY A 386 -7.72 -15.17 -0.09
CA GLY A 386 -7.73 -16.53 0.42
C GLY A 386 -8.75 -17.40 -0.28
N LEU A 387 -8.55 -18.72 -0.23
CA LEU A 387 -9.51 -19.72 -0.74
C LEU A 387 -10.84 -19.67 0.02
N ASP A 388 -11.91 -20.10 -0.66
CA ASP A 388 -13.19 -20.37 -0.01
C ASP A 388 -13.02 -21.40 1.13
N GLY A 389 -13.58 -21.11 2.30
CA GLY A 389 -13.44 -21.89 3.54
C GLY A 389 -12.17 -21.63 4.36
N MET A 390 -11.31 -20.70 3.93
CA MET A 390 -10.14 -20.25 4.69
C MET A 390 -10.34 -18.79 5.16
N ALA A 391 -9.40 -17.89 4.88
CA ALA A 391 -9.58 -16.45 5.09
C ALA A 391 -10.18 -15.82 3.83
N GLU A 392 -11.51 -15.76 3.74
CA GLU A 392 -12.26 -15.27 2.57
C GLU A 392 -12.22 -13.73 2.40
N TYR A 393 -11.04 -13.14 2.57
CA TYR A 393 -10.83 -11.70 2.41
C TYR A 393 -10.21 -11.38 1.06
N ASN A 394 -10.60 -10.22 0.52
CA ASN A 394 -10.02 -9.63 -0.69
C ASN A 394 -9.23 -8.38 -0.29
N VAL A 395 -7.90 -8.46 -0.33
CA VAL A 395 -7.00 -7.36 0.04
C VAL A 395 -6.32 -6.79 -1.21
N PHE A 396 -6.38 -5.48 -1.36
CA PHE A 396 -5.83 -4.74 -2.50
C PHE A 396 -4.69 -3.81 -2.08
N HIS A 397 -3.53 -4.00 -2.68
CA HIS A 397 -2.40 -3.09 -2.59
C HIS A 397 -2.29 -2.21 -3.84
N TRP A 398 -1.83 -0.98 -3.68
CA TRP A 398 -1.58 -0.05 -4.80
C TRP A 398 -0.09 0.09 -5.06
N SER A 399 0.29 0.15 -6.33
CA SER A 399 1.62 0.60 -6.72
C SER A 399 1.59 1.46 -7.98
N LEU A 400 2.56 2.35 -8.11
CA LEU A 400 2.76 3.13 -9.33
C LEU A 400 3.47 2.30 -10.42
N THR A 401 4.28 1.31 -10.02
CA THR A 401 5.08 0.47 -10.91
C THR A 401 4.65 -0.99 -10.84
N HIS A 402 4.87 -1.73 -11.92
CA HIS A 402 4.65 -3.19 -12.01
C HIS A 402 5.99 -3.91 -11.97
N GLN A 403 6.80 -3.56 -10.96
CA GLN A 403 8.12 -4.14 -10.74
C GLN A 403 8.01 -5.36 -9.82
N ASN A 404 8.89 -6.33 -10.01
CA ASN A 404 8.95 -7.53 -9.20
C ASN A 404 9.17 -7.24 -7.71
N SER A 405 9.92 -6.19 -7.39
CA SER A 405 10.16 -5.76 -6.01
C SER A 405 8.86 -5.47 -5.25
N VAL A 406 7.82 -4.97 -5.93
CA VAL A 406 6.54 -4.63 -5.29
C VAL A 406 5.86 -5.88 -4.71
N ILE A 407 5.76 -6.95 -5.51
CA ILE A 407 5.16 -8.20 -5.03
C ILE A 407 6.07 -8.89 -4.00
N ASP A 408 7.39 -8.79 -4.18
CA ASP A 408 8.36 -9.36 -3.25
C ASP A 408 8.25 -8.68 -1.86
N ASP A 409 8.01 -7.36 -1.83
CA ASP A 409 7.77 -6.58 -0.60
C ASP A 409 6.43 -6.95 0.06
N HIS A 410 5.35 -7.07 -0.72
CA HIS A 410 4.06 -7.49 -0.18
C HIS A 410 4.13 -8.89 0.44
N LEU A 411 4.77 -9.85 -0.25
CA LEU A 411 4.86 -11.25 0.16
C LEU A 411 6.14 -11.57 0.95
N ALA A 412 6.75 -10.56 1.59
CA ALA A 412 8.01 -10.71 2.32
C ALA A 412 7.92 -11.75 3.45
N THR A 413 6.79 -11.80 4.15
CA THR A 413 6.56 -12.71 5.29
C THR A 413 5.79 -13.98 4.92
N PHE A 414 5.15 -14.02 3.75
CA PHE A 414 4.33 -15.15 3.31
C PHE A 414 5.17 -16.43 3.11
N ARG A 415 4.62 -17.57 3.53
CA ARG A 415 5.18 -18.91 3.32
C ARG A 415 4.06 -19.87 2.95
N GLY A 416 4.15 -20.51 1.80
CA GLY A 416 3.10 -21.41 1.32
C GLY A 416 3.00 -21.42 -0.20
N THR A 417 1.83 -21.81 -0.71
CA THR A 417 1.56 -21.87 -2.15
C THR A 417 0.86 -20.60 -2.61
N PHE A 418 1.47 -19.90 -3.57
CA PHE A 418 0.85 -18.78 -4.26
C PHE A 418 0.27 -19.25 -5.59
N VAL A 419 -1.05 -19.10 -5.75
CA VAL A 419 -1.77 -19.41 -6.98
C VAL A 419 -1.93 -18.12 -7.78
N GLY A 420 -1.47 -18.11 -9.02
CA GLY A 420 -1.52 -16.91 -9.85
C GLY A 420 -1.24 -17.20 -11.32
N ASP A 421 -1.37 -16.19 -12.18
CA ASP A 421 -0.74 -16.25 -13.50
C ASP A 421 0.78 -16.27 -13.35
N ALA A 422 1.46 -16.94 -14.27
CA ALA A 422 2.90 -17.13 -14.30
C ALA A 422 3.63 -16.08 -15.17
N CYS A 423 2.97 -14.95 -15.42
CA CYS A 423 3.48 -13.85 -16.23
C CYS A 423 3.84 -12.62 -15.38
N GLY A 424 4.57 -11.68 -15.98
CA GLY A 424 4.86 -10.38 -15.39
C GLY A 424 5.60 -10.48 -14.05
N ALA A 425 5.09 -9.80 -13.03
CA ALA A 425 5.73 -9.73 -11.72
C ALA A 425 5.69 -11.06 -10.94
N ASN A 426 4.73 -11.94 -11.27
CA ASN A 426 4.60 -13.25 -10.64
C ASN A 426 5.63 -14.26 -11.20
N ALA A 427 6.20 -13.99 -12.38
CA ALA A 427 7.16 -14.89 -13.00
C ALA A 427 8.39 -15.09 -12.10
N ARG A 428 8.79 -16.33 -11.83
CA ARG A 428 9.94 -16.68 -10.95
C ARG A 428 9.81 -16.26 -9.48
N LEU A 429 8.59 -16.01 -8.99
CA LEU A 429 8.35 -15.68 -7.57
C LEU A 429 8.95 -16.73 -6.61
N ALA A 430 8.86 -18.02 -6.97
CA ALA A 430 9.44 -19.10 -6.19
C ALA A 430 10.97 -18.96 -6.01
N GLN A 431 11.67 -18.58 -7.07
CA GLN A 431 13.13 -18.39 -7.04
C GLN A 431 13.50 -17.14 -6.22
N ARG A 432 12.79 -16.03 -6.43
CA ARG A 432 13.06 -14.76 -5.73
C ARG A 432 12.76 -14.81 -4.23
N SER A 433 11.77 -15.59 -3.83
CA SER A 433 11.43 -15.78 -2.41
C SER A 433 12.42 -16.65 -1.63
N GLY A 434 13.45 -17.21 -2.28
CA GLY A 434 14.40 -18.13 -1.65
C GLY A 434 13.78 -19.48 -1.27
N GLY A 435 12.77 -19.93 -2.03
CA GLY A 435 12.05 -21.18 -1.76
C GLY A 435 10.96 -21.10 -0.69
N ARG A 436 10.69 -19.92 -0.13
CA ARG A 436 9.58 -19.71 0.83
C ARG A 436 8.20 -19.88 0.20
N ILE A 437 8.07 -19.54 -1.08
CA ILE A 437 6.82 -19.55 -1.82
C ILE A 437 6.93 -20.58 -2.93
N GLU A 438 5.99 -21.52 -2.97
CA GLU A 438 5.78 -22.38 -4.14
C GLU A 438 4.75 -21.72 -5.05
N HIS A 439 5.04 -21.62 -6.35
CA HIS A 439 4.13 -21.00 -7.32
C HIS A 439 3.30 -22.07 -8.03
N ALA A 440 1.97 -21.91 -7.99
CA ALA A 440 1.01 -22.72 -8.72
C ALA A 440 0.41 -21.90 -9.87
N SER A 441 0.68 -22.33 -11.11
CA SER A 441 0.26 -21.62 -12.31
C SER A 441 -1.18 -21.97 -12.70
N CYS A 442 -1.91 -20.99 -13.22
CA CYS A 442 -3.28 -21.16 -13.71
C CYS A 442 -3.33 -21.93 -15.05
N ASN A 443 -4.08 -23.03 -15.10
CA ASN A 443 -4.20 -23.84 -16.32
C ASN A 443 -5.11 -23.21 -17.37
N VAL A 444 -6.09 -22.37 -16.99
CA VAL A 444 -6.87 -21.56 -17.95
C VAL A 444 -5.98 -20.66 -18.80
N HIS A 445 -4.95 -20.03 -18.22
CA HIS A 445 -4.02 -19.19 -18.97
C HIS A 445 -3.23 -20.03 -19.99
N ALA A 446 -2.68 -21.16 -19.55
CA ALA A 446 -1.98 -22.08 -20.45
C ALA A 446 -2.89 -22.60 -21.58
N ARG A 447 -4.18 -22.88 -21.29
CA ARG A 447 -5.17 -23.28 -22.30
C ARG A 447 -5.48 -22.16 -23.29
N ARG A 448 -5.61 -20.91 -22.84
CA ARG A 448 -5.92 -19.75 -23.70
C ARG A 448 -4.88 -19.58 -24.81
N GLU A 449 -3.61 -19.85 -24.53
CA GLU A 449 -2.53 -19.82 -25.54
C GLU A 449 -2.76 -20.84 -26.67
N PHE A 450 -3.23 -22.05 -26.36
CA PHE A 450 -3.54 -23.06 -27.38
C PHE A 450 -4.80 -22.73 -28.19
N VAL A 451 -5.83 -22.16 -27.54
CA VAL A 451 -7.04 -21.67 -28.25
C VAL A 451 -6.66 -20.56 -29.23
N ALA A 452 -5.79 -19.63 -28.83
CA ALA A 452 -5.30 -18.58 -29.72
C ALA A 452 -4.45 -19.12 -30.88
N ALA A 453 -3.82 -20.28 -30.69
CA ALA A 453 -3.03 -20.96 -31.73
C ALA A 453 -3.87 -21.81 -32.70
N GLU A 454 -5.16 -22.03 -32.43
CA GLU A 454 -6.05 -22.87 -33.25
C GLU A 454 -6.13 -22.39 -34.71
N SER A 455 -6.08 -21.06 -34.92
CA SER A 455 -6.09 -20.47 -36.27
C SER A 455 -4.88 -20.85 -37.12
N ASN A 456 -3.75 -21.18 -36.48
CA ASN A 456 -2.48 -21.43 -37.16
C ASN A 456 -2.20 -22.93 -37.28
N GLU A 457 -2.48 -23.70 -36.23
CA GLU A 457 -2.18 -25.14 -36.16
C GLU A 457 -3.38 -25.90 -35.54
N PRO A 458 -4.49 -26.05 -36.29
CA PRO A 458 -5.77 -26.49 -35.73
C PRO A 458 -5.73 -27.90 -35.15
N VAL A 459 -5.02 -28.83 -35.81
CA VAL A 459 -4.96 -30.24 -35.37
C VAL A 459 -4.20 -30.38 -34.05
N LEU A 460 -3.03 -29.74 -33.93
CA LEU A 460 -2.20 -29.84 -32.74
C LEU A 460 -2.79 -29.03 -31.58
N ALA A 461 -3.35 -27.84 -31.86
CA ALA A 461 -4.07 -27.05 -30.86
C ALA A 461 -5.27 -27.83 -30.29
N ALA A 462 -6.09 -28.46 -31.15
CA ALA A 462 -7.23 -29.27 -30.71
C ALA A 462 -6.81 -30.49 -29.87
N GLN A 463 -5.65 -31.09 -30.15
CA GLN A 463 -5.09 -32.16 -29.31
C GLN A 463 -4.73 -31.65 -27.91
N ALA A 464 -4.05 -30.50 -27.80
CA ALA A 464 -3.77 -29.87 -26.51
C ALA A 464 -5.05 -29.54 -25.74
N GLU A 465 -6.05 -28.97 -26.42
CA GLU A 465 -7.35 -28.68 -25.82
C GLU A 465 -8.09 -29.92 -25.33
N SER A 466 -7.96 -31.04 -26.03
CA SER A 466 -8.52 -32.33 -25.61
C SER A 466 -7.93 -32.81 -24.28
N PHE A 467 -6.62 -32.59 -24.03
CA PHE A 467 -6.02 -32.89 -22.74
C PHE A 467 -6.60 -32.02 -21.62
N TYR A 468 -6.68 -30.71 -21.84
CA TYR A 468 -7.31 -29.81 -20.87
C TYR A 468 -8.78 -30.17 -20.61
N SER A 469 -9.54 -30.52 -21.65
CA SER A 469 -10.93 -30.97 -21.52
C SER A 469 -11.05 -32.19 -20.59
N GLN A 470 -10.14 -33.15 -20.73
CA GLN A 470 -10.09 -34.31 -19.82
C GLN A 470 -9.72 -33.91 -18.38
N LEU A 471 -8.75 -33.01 -18.19
CA LEU A 471 -8.38 -32.49 -16.87
C LEU A 471 -9.57 -31.77 -16.20
N TYR A 472 -10.28 -30.91 -16.92
CA TYR A 472 -11.46 -30.22 -16.39
C TYR A 472 -12.63 -31.17 -16.11
N ASP A 473 -12.75 -32.30 -16.82
CA ASP A 473 -13.73 -33.33 -16.44
C ASP A 473 -13.37 -34.01 -15.11
N VAL A 474 -12.08 -34.20 -14.81
CA VAL A 474 -11.64 -34.66 -13.47
C VAL A 474 -12.06 -33.64 -12.41
N GLU A 475 -11.79 -32.36 -12.63
CA GLU A 475 -12.14 -31.29 -11.68
C GLU A 475 -13.66 -31.11 -11.52
N GLU A 476 -14.44 -31.27 -12.58
CA GLU A 476 -15.90 -31.24 -12.47
C GLU A 476 -16.44 -32.42 -11.65
N ARG A 477 -15.82 -33.60 -11.75
CA ARG A 477 -16.16 -34.77 -10.93
C ARG A 477 -15.74 -34.60 -9.46
N SER A 478 -14.75 -33.74 -9.18
CA SER A 478 -14.21 -33.55 -7.84
C SER A 478 -14.89 -32.46 -6.99
N LYS A 479 -15.83 -31.69 -7.58
CA LYS A 479 -16.47 -30.54 -6.91
C LYS A 479 -17.20 -30.87 -5.60
N THR A 480 -17.77 -32.05 -5.47
CA THR A 480 -18.49 -32.49 -4.27
C THR A 480 -17.65 -33.34 -3.33
N LEU A 481 -16.38 -33.59 -3.70
CA LEU A 481 -15.45 -34.40 -2.92
C LEU A 481 -14.72 -33.53 -1.89
N THR A 482 -14.31 -34.17 -0.80
CA THR A 482 -13.37 -33.59 0.18
C THR A 482 -12.01 -33.33 -0.48
N ALA A 483 -11.13 -32.58 0.21
CA ALA A 483 -9.80 -32.30 -0.32
C ALA A 483 -8.98 -33.59 -0.50
N GLU A 484 -9.08 -34.54 0.43
CA GLU A 484 -8.38 -35.82 0.42
C GLU A 484 -8.87 -36.70 -0.74
N GLU A 485 -10.19 -36.82 -0.91
CA GLU A 485 -10.79 -37.57 -2.02
C GLU A 485 -10.49 -36.93 -3.38
N ARG A 486 -10.50 -35.58 -3.44
CA ARG A 486 -10.11 -34.85 -4.65
C ARG A 486 -8.65 -35.12 -5.00
N HIS A 487 -7.76 -35.12 -4.02
CA HIS A 487 -6.36 -35.48 -4.24
C HIS A 487 -6.22 -36.91 -4.77
N ALA A 488 -6.87 -37.89 -4.14
CA ALA A 488 -6.84 -39.27 -4.59
C ALA A 488 -7.38 -39.45 -6.03
N LEU A 489 -8.47 -38.74 -6.37
CA LEU A 489 -9.02 -38.73 -7.73
C LEU A 489 -8.03 -38.12 -8.74
N ARG A 490 -7.36 -37.02 -8.39
CA ARG A 490 -6.33 -36.39 -9.21
C ARG A 490 -5.15 -37.33 -9.45
N GLN A 491 -4.68 -38.03 -8.41
CA GLN A 491 -3.60 -39.01 -8.54
C GLN A 491 -3.98 -40.17 -9.47
N ARG A 492 -5.23 -40.65 -9.40
CA ARG A 492 -5.71 -41.75 -10.25
C ARG A 492 -5.95 -41.33 -11.70
N ASP A 493 -6.59 -40.19 -11.92
CA ASP A 493 -7.12 -39.82 -13.24
C ASP A 493 -6.34 -38.67 -13.90
N ALA A 494 -5.97 -37.61 -13.16
CA ALA A 494 -5.32 -36.42 -13.73
C ALA A 494 -3.82 -36.64 -13.98
N VAL A 495 -3.11 -37.31 -13.09
CA VAL A 495 -1.67 -37.59 -13.26
C VAL A 495 -1.39 -38.37 -14.56
N PRO A 496 -2.11 -39.46 -14.89
CA PRO A 496 -1.92 -40.14 -16.18
C PRO A 496 -2.26 -39.28 -17.39
N ILE A 497 -3.20 -38.33 -17.28
CA ILE A 497 -3.49 -37.37 -18.35
C ILE A 497 -2.28 -36.46 -18.57
N TRP A 498 -1.68 -35.91 -17.50
CA TRP A 498 -0.45 -35.12 -17.59
C TRP A 498 0.73 -35.91 -18.15
N SER A 499 0.88 -37.19 -17.80
CA SER A 499 1.92 -38.05 -18.37
C SER A 499 1.76 -38.20 -19.89
N ARG A 500 0.54 -38.45 -20.38
CA ARG A 500 0.25 -38.50 -21.83
C ARG A 500 0.44 -37.14 -22.50
N PHE A 501 0.10 -36.05 -21.81
CA PHE A 501 0.29 -34.70 -22.32
C PHE A 501 1.80 -34.39 -22.47
N GLY A 502 2.64 -34.85 -21.54
CA GLY A 502 4.09 -34.74 -21.64
C GLY A 502 4.67 -35.53 -22.82
N GLN A 503 4.25 -36.79 -22.98
CA GLN A 503 4.64 -37.60 -24.14
C GLN A 503 4.23 -36.96 -25.47
N TRP A 504 3.05 -36.34 -25.52
CA TRP A 504 2.60 -35.60 -26.69
C TRP A 504 3.47 -34.35 -26.94
N LEU A 505 3.86 -33.62 -25.90
CA LEU A 505 4.79 -32.48 -26.01
C LEU A 505 6.17 -32.88 -26.54
N ASP A 506 6.59 -34.11 -26.27
CA ASP A 506 7.87 -34.66 -26.75
C ASP A 506 7.77 -35.29 -28.14
N SER A 507 6.57 -35.32 -28.73
CA SER A 507 6.36 -35.89 -30.07
C SER A 507 7.03 -35.04 -31.16
N ALA A 508 7.51 -35.72 -32.21
CA ALA A 508 8.18 -35.08 -33.34
C ALA A 508 7.36 -33.95 -34.02
N PRO A 509 6.02 -34.04 -34.19
CA PRO A 509 5.23 -32.94 -34.73
C PRO A 509 5.28 -31.68 -33.88
N VAL A 510 5.20 -31.82 -32.55
CA VAL A 510 5.23 -30.68 -31.62
C VAL A 510 6.62 -30.06 -31.55
N GLN A 511 7.68 -30.87 -31.58
CA GLN A 511 9.06 -30.37 -31.59
C GLN A 511 9.44 -29.61 -32.86
N ARG A 512 8.79 -29.89 -34.00
CA ARG A 512 9.00 -29.17 -35.27
C ARG A 512 8.29 -27.82 -35.34
N ALA A 513 7.45 -27.48 -34.36
CA ALA A 513 6.76 -26.20 -34.33
C ALA A 513 7.76 -25.04 -34.32
N LEU A 514 7.52 -24.05 -35.19
CA LEU A 514 8.35 -22.86 -35.26
C LEU A 514 8.24 -22.07 -33.94
N PRO A 515 9.35 -21.75 -33.23
CA PRO A 515 9.30 -21.11 -31.91
C PRO A 515 8.55 -19.78 -31.86
N LYS A 516 8.54 -19.03 -32.96
CA LYS A 516 7.84 -17.74 -33.07
C LYS A 516 6.37 -17.84 -33.49
N SER A 517 5.91 -19.01 -33.93
CA SER A 517 4.49 -19.22 -34.25
C SER A 517 3.65 -19.16 -32.97
N ALA A 518 2.37 -18.83 -33.08
CA ALA A 518 1.45 -18.82 -31.93
C ALA A 518 1.45 -20.17 -31.19
N PHE A 519 1.43 -21.29 -31.94
CA PHE A 519 1.53 -22.63 -31.37
C PHE A 519 2.89 -22.89 -30.69
N GLY A 520 4.00 -22.49 -31.31
CA GLY A 520 5.33 -22.60 -30.71
C GLY A 520 5.48 -21.79 -29.41
N GLN A 521 4.86 -20.62 -29.34
CA GLN A 521 4.79 -19.82 -28.11
C GLN A 521 3.95 -20.49 -27.02
N ALA A 522 2.79 -21.08 -27.37
CA ALA A 522 1.95 -21.84 -26.44
C ALA A 522 2.69 -23.07 -25.87
N VAL A 523 3.38 -23.83 -26.72
CA VAL A 523 4.24 -24.96 -26.30
C VAL A 523 5.38 -24.47 -25.40
N GLY A 524 6.02 -23.35 -25.76
CA GLY A 524 7.06 -22.73 -24.95
C GLY A 524 6.56 -22.32 -23.56
N TYR A 525 5.37 -21.71 -23.49
CA TYR A 525 4.73 -21.35 -22.22
C TYR A 525 4.45 -22.60 -21.37
N LEU A 526 3.82 -23.62 -21.96
CA LEU A 526 3.50 -24.87 -21.26
C LEU A 526 4.75 -25.57 -20.72
N ARG A 527 5.83 -25.64 -21.50
CA ARG A 527 7.11 -26.22 -21.06
C ARG A 527 7.75 -25.42 -19.94
N ASN A 528 7.77 -24.09 -20.05
CA ASN A 528 8.36 -23.22 -19.03
C ASN A 528 7.62 -23.30 -17.69
N GLN A 529 6.31 -23.54 -17.72
CA GLN A 529 5.44 -23.59 -16.54
C GLN A 529 5.05 -25.01 -16.13
N TRP A 530 5.67 -26.04 -16.71
CA TRP A 530 5.22 -27.44 -16.58
C TRP A 530 5.11 -27.92 -15.13
N SER A 531 6.11 -27.62 -14.30
CA SER A 531 6.11 -27.97 -12.89
C SER A 531 5.07 -27.19 -12.10
N ALA A 532 4.97 -25.88 -12.34
CA ALA A 532 4.04 -24.98 -11.66
C ALA A 532 2.57 -25.29 -11.99
N LEU A 533 2.27 -25.70 -13.23
CA LEU A 533 0.92 -26.09 -13.69
C LEU A 533 0.43 -27.40 -13.05
N GLN A 534 1.33 -28.22 -12.49
CA GLN A 534 1.03 -29.50 -11.85
C GLN A 534 1.00 -29.43 -10.32
N VAL A 535 1.33 -28.27 -9.71
CA VAL A 535 1.35 -28.12 -8.24
C VAL A 535 -0.02 -28.44 -7.63
N TYR A 536 -1.12 -28.11 -8.31
CA TYR A 536 -2.48 -28.42 -7.84
C TYR A 536 -2.76 -29.93 -7.67
N LEU A 537 -1.96 -30.81 -8.28
CA LEU A 537 -2.12 -32.25 -8.11
C LEU A 537 -1.67 -32.72 -6.72
N ARG A 538 -0.79 -31.96 -6.05
CA ARG A 538 -0.18 -32.33 -4.77
C ARG A 538 -1.11 -32.10 -3.57
N ASP A 539 -1.95 -31.07 -3.63
CA ASP A 539 -2.90 -30.73 -2.58
C ASP A 539 -4.31 -30.58 -3.19
N GLY A 540 -5.27 -31.35 -2.69
CA GLY A 540 -6.66 -31.30 -3.15
C GLY A 540 -7.38 -29.98 -2.85
N ARG A 541 -6.86 -29.15 -1.96
CA ARG A 541 -7.38 -27.79 -1.69
C ARG A 541 -7.04 -26.81 -2.81
N LEU A 542 -5.92 -27.02 -3.51
CA LEU A 542 -5.48 -26.12 -4.58
C LEU A 542 -6.44 -26.21 -5.78
N PRO A 543 -6.90 -25.06 -6.31
CA PRO A 543 -7.66 -25.03 -7.55
C PRO A 543 -6.74 -25.25 -8.74
N ILE A 544 -7.28 -25.82 -9.82
CA ILE A 544 -6.57 -25.97 -11.11
C ILE A 544 -6.28 -24.60 -11.78
N ASP A 545 -7.11 -23.60 -11.44
CA ASP A 545 -7.12 -22.26 -12.03
C ASP A 545 -7.23 -21.15 -10.97
N ASN A 546 -6.91 -19.94 -11.40
CA ASN A 546 -7.02 -18.72 -10.61
C ASN A 546 -8.36 -17.98 -10.80
N ASP A 547 -9.41 -18.68 -11.25
CA ASP A 547 -10.72 -18.08 -11.57
C ASP A 547 -11.33 -17.28 -10.42
N GLN A 548 -11.04 -17.66 -9.17
CA GLN A 548 -11.57 -16.98 -7.99
C GLN A 548 -11.02 -15.56 -7.86
N SER A 549 -9.71 -15.35 -8.07
CA SER A 549 -9.14 -14.00 -8.04
C SER A 549 -9.60 -13.17 -9.24
N GLU A 550 -9.72 -13.79 -10.43
CA GLU A 550 -10.27 -13.12 -11.63
C GLU A 550 -11.71 -12.64 -11.37
N GLN A 551 -12.52 -13.43 -10.66
CA GLN A 551 -13.88 -13.04 -10.27
C GLN A 551 -13.87 -11.93 -9.21
N ALA A 552 -12.95 -11.98 -8.25
CA ALA A 552 -12.82 -10.98 -7.18
C ALA A 552 -12.29 -9.63 -7.70
N ILE A 553 -11.44 -9.60 -8.75
CA ILE A 553 -10.93 -8.37 -9.35
C ILE A 553 -11.94 -7.72 -10.32
N ARG A 554 -12.90 -8.49 -10.85
CA ARG A 554 -13.85 -8.02 -11.86
C ARG A 554 -14.71 -6.82 -11.43
N PRO A 555 -15.26 -6.74 -10.20
CA PRO A 555 -15.94 -5.53 -9.74
C PRO A 555 -15.03 -4.29 -9.80
N LEU A 556 -13.74 -4.42 -9.48
CA LEU A 556 -12.80 -3.30 -9.57
C LEU A 556 -12.60 -2.86 -11.03
N THR A 557 -12.56 -3.80 -11.98
CA THR A 557 -12.43 -3.49 -13.41
C THR A 557 -13.68 -2.81 -13.99
N VAL A 558 -14.87 -3.12 -13.46
CA VAL A 558 -16.10 -2.35 -13.75
C VAL A 558 -16.00 -0.95 -13.14
N GLY A 559 -15.56 -0.86 -11.88
CA GLY A 559 -15.31 0.39 -11.17
C GLY A 559 -14.43 1.35 -11.95
N ARG A 560 -13.21 0.93 -12.29
CA ARG A 560 -12.24 1.78 -13.00
C ARG A 560 -12.78 2.32 -14.33
N SER A 561 -13.63 1.55 -15.03
CA SER A 561 -14.25 1.97 -16.27
C SER A 561 -15.29 3.08 -16.04
N ASN A 562 -16.01 3.03 -14.91
CA ASN A 562 -17.06 4.00 -14.58
C ASN A 562 -16.53 5.33 -14.04
N TRP A 563 -15.47 5.29 -13.22
CA TRP A 563 -14.91 6.52 -12.62
C TRP A 563 -13.61 7.00 -13.24
N MET A 564 -13.04 6.26 -14.19
CA MET A 564 -11.85 6.57 -14.99
C MET A 564 -10.54 6.72 -14.18
N PHE A 565 -10.54 7.53 -13.12
CA PHE A 565 -9.38 7.79 -12.27
C PHE A 565 -9.63 7.44 -10.81
N LEU A 566 -8.68 6.72 -10.19
CA LEU A 566 -8.76 6.38 -8.76
C LEU A 566 -8.59 7.64 -7.91
N GLY A 567 -7.91 8.64 -8.47
CA GLY A 567 -7.67 9.95 -7.91
C GLY A 567 -6.18 10.25 -7.89
N HIS A 568 -5.75 11.04 -6.92
CA HIS A 568 -4.35 11.42 -6.75
C HIS A 568 -3.48 10.27 -6.21
N PRO A 569 -2.22 10.07 -6.67
CA PRO A 569 -1.32 9.02 -6.19
C PRO A 569 -1.22 8.91 -4.66
N ARG A 570 -1.04 10.04 -3.96
CA ARG A 570 -1.00 10.09 -2.48
C ARG A 570 -2.23 9.51 -1.77
N ALA A 571 -3.38 9.49 -2.43
CA ALA A 571 -4.63 8.94 -1.87
C ALA A 571 -5.04 7.62 -2.55
N ALA A 572 -4.28 7.14 -3.55
CA ALA A 572 -4.60 5.92 -4.29
C ALA A 572 -4.48 4.68 -3.40
N ALA A 573 -3.39 4.59 -2.63
CA ALA A 573 -3.18 3.50 -1.67
C ALA A 573 -4.33 3.40 -0.66
N GLY A 574 -4.66 4.50 0.02
CA GLY A 574 -5.77 4.53 0.99
C GLY A 574 -7.12 4.12 0.38
N ARG A 575 -7.42 4.55 -0.84
CA ARG A 575 -8.66 4.15 -1.53
C ARG A 575 -8.72 2.66 -1.83
N LEU A 576 -7.61 2.01 -2.17
CA LEU A 576 -7.59 0.54 -2.35
C LEU A 576 -7.71 -0.20 -1.01
N LYS A 577 -7.19 0.34 0.09
CA LYS A 577 -7.44 -0.20 1.43
C LYS A 577 -8.93 -0.18 1.77
N LEU A 578 -9.61 0.95 1.54
CA LEU A 578 -11.08 1.05 1.67
C LEU A 578 -11.80 0.06 0.74
N TYR A 579 -11.34 -0.06 -0.50
CA TYR A 579 -11.91 -1.00 -1.45
C TYR A 579 -11.78 -2.46 -0.99
N SER A 580 -10.73 -2.80 -0.25
CA SER A 580 -10.51 -4.13 0.33
C SER A 580 -11.60 -4.50 1.33
N ILE A 581 -11.93 -3.57 2.23
CA ILE A 581 -13.02 -3.73 3.21
C ILE A 581 -14.35 -3.96 2.48
N VAL A 582 -14.65 -3.12 1.48
CA VAL A 582 -15.91 -3.23 0.71
C VAL A 582 -15.96 -4.50 -0.15
N SER A 583 -14.86 -4.87 -0.80
CA SER A 583 -14.78 -6.08 -1.63
C SER A 583 -14.96 -7.33 -0.80
N SER A 584 -14.39 -7.36 0.41
CA SER A 584 -14.54 -8.48 1.34
C SER A 584 -15.96 -8.55 1.90
N ALA A 585 -16.55 -7.43 2.32
CA ALA A 585 -17.97 -7.37 2.70
C ALA A 585 -18.90 -7.82 1.56
N HIS A 586 -18.58 -7.46 0.32
CA HIS A 586 -19.33 -7.90 -0.85
C HIS A 586 -19.22 -9.42 -1.06
N ARG A 587 -18.03 -10.01 -0.83
CA ARG A 587 -17.81 -11.46 -0.90
C ARG A 587 -18.64 -12.23 0.11
N HIS A 588 -18.83 -11.69 1.31
CA HIS A 588 -19.74 -12.24 2.34
C HIS A 588 -21.21 -11.85 2.15
N HIS A 589 -21.58 -11.34 0.98
CA HIS A 589 -22.95 -10.99 0.64
C HIS A 589 -23.59 -9.92 1.54
N LEU A 590 -22.81 -9.12 2.26
CA LEU A 590 -23.31 -8.11 3.18
C LEU A 590 -24.02 -6.96 2.46
N VAL A 591 -24.97 -6.34 3.16
CA VAL A 591 -25.48 -5.00 2.87
C VAL A 591 -24.39 -4.01 3.23
N ILE A 592 -23.67 -3.54 2.21
CA ILE A 592 -22.44 -2.75 2.38
C ILE A 592 -22.64 -1.48 3.20
N HIS A 593 -23.79 -0.83 3.07
CA HIS A 593 -24.10 0.39 3.85
C HIS A 593 -24.13 0.10 5.35
N ASP A 594 -24.88 -0.93 5.77
CA ASP A 594 -25.05 -1.29 7.18
C ASP A 594 -23.71 -1.68 7.80
N TYR A 595 -22.93 -2.51 7.08
CA TYR A 595 -21.61 -2.94 7.50
C TYR A 595 -20.65 -1.76 7.67
N LEU A 596 -20.55 -0.88 6.66
CA LEU A 596 -19.65 0.27 6.74
C LEU A 596 -20.07 1.26 7.83
N GLU A 597 -21.37 1.48 8.04
CA GLU A 597 -21.86 2.38 9.08
C GLU A 597 -21.45 1.88 10.48
N ASP A 598 -21.70 0.60 10.77
CA ASP A 598 -21.37 -0.01 12.06
C ASP A 598 -19.85 -0.09 12.26
N VAL A 599 -19.11 -0.59 11.27
CA VAL A 599 -17.65 -0.73 11.35
C VAL A 599 -16.95 0.62 11.50
N LEU A 600 -17.32 1.64 10.71
CA LEU A 600 -16.71 2.96 10.85
C LEU A 600 -17.01 3.58 12.22
N ARG A 601 -18.25 3.40 12.72
CA ARG A 601 -18.65 3.89 14.04
C ARG A 601 -17.84 3.22 15.15
N ARG A 602 -17.75 1.89 15.14
CA ARG A 602 -17.01 1.09 16.13
C ARG A 602 -15.51 1.34 16.08
N LEU A 603 -14.93 1.45 14.89
CA LEU A 603 -13.50 1.77 14.76
C LEU A 603 -13.19 3.20 15.21
N ALA A 604 -14.05 4.18 14.88
CA ALA A 604 -13.88 5.56 15.35
C ALA A 604 -14.02 5.67 16.87
N ASP A 605 -14.95 4.91 17.48
CA ASP A 605 -15.11 4.84 18.93
C ASP A 605 -13.86 4.26 19.60
N ALA A 606 -13.38 3.11 19.12
CA ALA A 606 -12.16 2.49 19.63
C ALA A 606 -10.93 3.40 19.45
N GLN A 607 -10.82 4.15 18.35
CA GLN A 607 -9.74 5.11 18.13
C GLN A 607 -9.73 6.23 19.18
N GLN A 608 -10.90 6.65 19.66
CA GLN A 608 -11.04 7.78 20.58
C GLN A 608 -11.02 7.34 22.05
N ASN A 609 -11.64 6.20 22.35
CA ASN A 609 -11.94 5.79 23.73
C ASN A 609 -11.17 4.52 24.15
N HIS A 610 -10.85 3.62 23.21
CA HIS A 610 -10.31 2.28 23.50
C HIS A 610 -9.20 1.85 22.51
N PRO A 611 -8.06 2.57 22.42
CA PRO A 611 -7.06 2.32 21.39
C PRO A 611 -6.40 0.94 21.46
N ALA A 612 -6.39 0.31 22.64
CA ALA A 612 -5.90 -1.07 22.82
C ALA A 612 -6.74 -2.11 22.05
N ASP A 613 -8.02 -1.83 21.81
CA ASP A 613 -8.90 -2.72 21.04
C ASP A 613 -8.54 -2.75 19.55
N LEU A 614 -7.68 -1.85 19.07
CA LEU A 614 -7.22 -1.76 17.69
C LEU A 614 -5.88 -2.47 17.46
N GLU A 615 -5.35 -3.17 18.46
CA GLU A 615 -4.15 -3.99 18.31
C GLU A 615 -4.42 -5.21 17.42
N LEU A 616 -3.41 -5.58 16.62
CA LEU A 616 -3.50 -6.71 15.71
C LEU A 616 -3.77 -8.01 16.48
N GLY A 617 -4.85 -8.71 16.11
CA GLY A 617 -5.29 -9.94 16.76
C GLY A 617 -6.26 -9.75 17.92
N SER A 618 -6.66 -8.52 18.24
CA SER A 618 -7.67 -8.26 19.27
C SER A 618 -9.01 -8.93 18.93
N ALA A 619 -9.73 -9.41 19.96
CA ALA A 619 -11.07 -9.97 19.77
C ALA A 619 -12.02 -8.95 19.11
N TYR A 620 -11.87 -7.67 19.48
CA TYR A 620 -12.64 -6.57 18.93
C TYR A 620 -12.49 -6.44 17.40
N LEU A 621 -11.25 -6.39 16.88
CA LEU A 621 -11.03 -6.31 15.44
C LEU A 621 -11.51 -7.57 14.71
N LEU A 622 -11.34 -8.74 15.33
CA LEU A 622 -11.81 -9.99 14.73
C LEU A 622 -13.33 -10.00 14.56
N ASP A 623 -14.08 -9.48 15.53
CA ASP A 623 -15.55 -9.42 15.48
C ASP A 623 -16.07 -8.43 14.42
N LEU A 624 -15.24 -7.46 14.03
CA LEU A 624 -15.52 -6.54 12.93
C LEU A 624 -15.19 -7.10 11.54
N LEU A 625 -14.60 -8.29 11.45
CA LEU A 625 -14.30 -8.90 10.15
C LEU A 625 -15.61 -9.25 9.42
N PRO A 626 -15.65 -9.13 8.08
CA PRO A 626 -16.87 -9.33 7.30
C PRO A 626 -17.59 -10.67 7.55
N ASP A 627 -16.85 -11.75 7.74
CA ASP A 627 -17.37 -13.10 7.99
C ASP A 627 -18.04 -13.23 9.37
N ARG A 628 -17.37 -12.75 10.43
CA ARG A 628 -17.89 -12.77 11.81
C ARG A 628 -19.04 -11.78 11.97
N TRP A 629 -18.91 -10.60 11.38
CA TRP A 629 -19.96 -9.60 11.38
C TRP A 629 -21.22 -10.12 10.69
N ALA A 630 -21.10 -10.88 9.59
CA ALA A 630 -22.23 -11.52 8.92
C ALA A 630 -22.98 -12.50 9.84
N GLN A 631 -22.26 -13.23 10.68
CA GLN A 631 -22.85 -14.17 11.64
C GLN A 631 -23.62 -13.43 12.75
N ALA A 632 -23.08 -12.31 13.22
CA ALA A 632 -23.73 -11.47 14.22
C ALA A 632 -24.93 -10.66 13.67
N HIS A 633 -24.97 -10.40 12.35
CA HIS A 633 -25.99 -9.57 11.70
C HIS A 633 -26.63 -10.28 10.50
N PRO A 634 -27.33 -11.41 10.70
CA PRO A 634 -27.94 -12.19 9.62
C PRO A 634 -28.96 -11.40 8.79
N GLN A 635 -29.61 -10.39 9.38
CA GLN A 635 -30.54 -9.47 8.71
C GLN A 635 -29.88 -8.59 7.64
N SER A 636 -28.57 -8.34 7.77
CA SER A 636 -27.79 -7.52 6.83
C SER A 636 -27.02 -8.39 5.83
N VAL A 637 -27.38 -9.68 5.70
CA VAL A 637 -26.88 -10.59 4.66
C VAL A 637 -27.91 -10.67 3.53
N ARG A 638 -27.47 -10.46 2.28
CA ARG A 638 -28.34 -10.49 1.09
C ARG A 638 -28.69 -11.93 0.70
N GLN A 639 -29.67 -12.53 1.39
CA GLN A 639 -30.11 -13.91 1.17
C GLN A 639 -30.54 -14.17 -0.28
N GLU A 640 -31.26 -13.22 -0.89
CA GLU A 640 -31.68 -13.26 -2.29
C GLU A 640 -30.53 -13.54 -3.27
N ARG A 641 -29.34 -12.99 -2.99
CA ARG A 641 -28.15 -13.20 -3.84
C ARG A 641 -27.51 -14.58 -3.64
N LEU A 642 -27.60 -15.13 -2.43
CA LEU A 642 -27.15 -16.49 -2.15
C LEU A 642 -28.05 -17.50 -2.86
N GLU A 643 -29.36 -17.32 -2.77
CA GLU A 643 -30.36 -18.14 -3.45
C GLU A 643 -30.21 -18.08 -4.98
N GLU A 644 -30.03 -16.89 -5.55
CA GLU A 644 -29.78 -16.70 -6.99
C GLU A 644 -28.49 -17.42 -7.41
N LYS A 645 -27.38 -17.25 -6.66
CA LYS A 645 -26.10 -17.90 -6.93
C LYS A 645 -26.24 -19.42 -6.92
N GLN A 646 -26.94 -19.96 -5.92
CA GLN A 646 -27.19 -21.39 -5.79
C GLN A 646 -28.01 -21.93 -6.97
N THR A 647 -29.12 -21.26 -7.29
CA THR A 647 -30.00 -21.61 -8.42
C THR A 647 -29.24 -21.62 -9.74
N VAL A 648 -28.42 -20.59 -10.01
CA VAL A 648 -27.61 -20.51 -11.23
C VAL A 648 -26.55 -21.62 -11.26
N SER A 649 -25.92 -21.94 -10.12
CA SER A 649 -24.94 -23.01 -9.99
C SER A 649 -25.55 -24.38 -10.30
N ASP A 650 -26.71 -24.67 -9.70
CA ASP A 650 -27.42 -25.94 -9.87
C ASP A 650 -27.93 -26.10 -11.30
N ALA A 651 -28.49 -25.05 -11.89
CA ALA A 651 -28.92 -25.06 -13.29
C ALA A 651 -27.75 -25.25 -14.26
N LYS A 652 -26.55 -24.72 -13.97
CA LYS A 652 -25.34 -24.97 -14.76
C LYS A 652 -24.88 -26.41 -14.60
N ARG A 653 -24.90 -26.95 -13.39
CA ARG A 653 -24.50 -28.34 -13.08
C ARG A 653 -25.41 -29.35 -13.79
N ALA A 654 -26.73 -29.15 -13.72
CA ALA A 654 -27.72 -29.99 -14.41
C ALA A 654 -27.51 -30.00 -15.93
N ARG A 655 -27.34 -28.82 -16.55
CA ARG A 655 -27.05 -28.69 -17.99
C ARG A 655 -25.77 -29.42 -18.40
N ARG A 656 -24.70 -29.31 -17.61
CA ARG A 656 -23.42 -30.01 -17.87
C ARG A 656 -23.58 -31.53 -17.71
N ALA A 657 -24.28 -32.00 -16.69
CA ALA A 657 -24.55 -33.42 -16.49
C ALA A 657 -25.33 -34.02 -17.67
N GLN A 658 -26.36 -33.33 -18.17
CA GLN A 658 -27.13 -33.76 -19.33
C GLN A 658 -26.27 -33.87 -20.60
N ARG A 659 -25.43 -32.86 -20.89
CA ARG A 659 -24.49 -32.91 -22.03
C ARG A 659 -23.52 -34.08 -21.93
N ARG A 660 -23.04 -34.43 -20.72
CA ARG A 660 -22.18 -35.60 -20.52
C ARG A 660 -22.91 -36.91 -20.80
N MET A 661 -24.15 -37.05 -20.35
CA MET A 661 -24.95 -38.24 -20.66
C MET A 661 -25.17 -38.38 -22.18
N GLN A 662 -25.47 -37.28 -22.87
CA GLN A 662 -25.60 -37.27 -24.33
C GLN A 662 -24.29 -37.62 -25.05
N ALA A 663 -23.16 -37.07 -24.63
CA ALA A 663 -21.86 -37.39 -25.22
C ALA A 663 -21.43 -38.85 -25.00
N ARG A 664 -21.74 -39.42 -23.82
CA ARG A 664 -21.53 -40.85 -23.53
C ARG A 664 -22.43 -41.73 -24.40
N ALA A 665 -23.71 -41.37 -24.54
CA ALA A 665 -24.64 -42.08 -25.41
C ALA A 665 -24.20 -42.04 -26.88
N ALA A 666 -23.75 -40.87 -27.38
CA ALA A 666 -23.23 -40.73 -28.74
C ALA A 666 -21.96 -41.58 -28.96
N LYS A 667 -21.02 -41.60 -28.01
CA LYS A 667 -19.82 -42.46 -28.09
C LYS A 667 -20.18 -43.95 -28.06
N ALA A 668 -21.15 -44.35 -27.25
CA ALA A 668 -21.63 -45.74 -27.22
C ALA A 668 -22.31 -46.12 -28.55
N ALA A 669 -23.07 -45.22 -29.16
CA ALA A 669 -23.73 -45.43 -30.44
C ALA A 669 -22.76 -45.48 -31.64
N VAL A 670 -21.59 -44.83 -31.56
CA VAL A 670 -20.53 -44.92 -32.59
C VAL A 670 -19.66 -46.16 -32.42
N ALA A 671 -19.63 -46.74 -31.21
CA ALA A 671 -18.88 -47.97 -30.92
C ALA A 671 -19.71 -49.24 -31.18
N GLN A 672 -21.03 -49.11 -31.31
CA GLN A 672 -21.95 -50.14 -31.83
C GLN A 672 -22.01 -50.04 -33.35
#